data_AF-A0A9C9XT73-F1
#
_entry.id   AF-A0A9C9XT73-F1
#
_cell.length_a   1.000
_cell.length_b   1.000
_cell.length_c   1.000
_cell.angle_alpha   90.00
_cell.angle_beta   90.00
_cell.angle_gamma   90.00
#
_symmetry.space_group_name_H-M   'P 1'
#
loop_
_entity.id
_entity.type
_entity.pdbx_description
1 polymer ?
#
loop_
_entity_poly.entity_id
_entity_poly.type
_entity_poly.pdbx_seq_one_letter_code
_entity_poly.pdbx_strand_id
1 'polypeptide(L)'
;MEQRKTAQGGPGRQGQTRSGRDRRRVQGRDPAAFPCHLLCTLIMVFLLAAVPPRVMAQAKFPDNGDISLATFNYPGRYIRHRNFLGEVTAIHTELDQQDATFRVVPGLAAEEEVSLESVNYPGFYLRHQNYRLKLQSMAGDPNPDLFRADATFRVVQGLADKEGISLEAHNFPGFYIRHRNFHLYLDRNDHTQLFREDATFWTRLPFWVPAWTVLVYIDGDNNLEPFALDDYREMARIGSSADLNIVVQMDRVGDHSSEDGDWTDTRRFLVTRDHAADAPAVAELGEMNMGEMETLRDFAQWGVSHYPAKHYLLVIWNHGAGWRAVPRPKTAGGAEGPGRASPGALGTVALDDTDNDVLYMREVQDALQEAAANLSDHGRPFRFDMVGFDACLMDMLEVAYALRNVTDTMVASEYCEPLDGWPYDTILEQLTKQPTMSAARLGGLIVEKYYLSYGGSSSWGITLAALDMAKLPEVVSALDRFAATATRRWARLRRARGSATVYHGLTEGNCCAGEPSCWGVDIKNFADLVRARTLPRSPIHNVASRLGAAVDSFVIKEAHSDNLAGSHGVAIYFPSTRKIFDKDPESSGYTQDNTFMAVDFVRDHGWDEWLDRFYDHEQEEDYTCAMDSDCPGNRKCCEPWPLGRGICVPAGAHCP
;
A
#
# COMPACT_ATOMS: atom_id res chain seq x y z
N MET A 1 -36.46 -13.76 67.99
CA MET A 1 -35.86 -15.10 67.99
C MET A 1 -34.45 -14.92 67.45
N GLU A 2 -33.46 -14.69 68.30
CA GLU A 2 -32.66 -15.72 69.02
C GLU A 2 -31.61 -16.41 68.12
N GLN A 3 -30.34 -16.59 68.52
CA GLN A 3 -29.53 -15.91 69.55
C GLN A 3 -28.04 -16.27 69.34
N ARG A 4 -27.12 -15.27 69.38
CA ARG A 4 -25.71 -15.24 69.90
C ARG A 4 -24.74 -16.44 69.66
N LYS A 5 -23.45 -16.23 69.37
CA LYS A 5 -22.37 -15.71 70.27
C LYS A 5 -21.10 -15.36 69.44
N THR A 6 -20.50 -14.16 69.50
CA THR A 6 -19.45 -13.63 70.45
C THR A 6 -18.12 -14.42 70.46
N ALA A 7 -16.91 -13.85 70.58
CA ALA A 7 -16.41 -12.55 71.12
C ALA A 7 -14.98 -12.20 70.59
N GLN A 8 -14.22 -11.16 70.99
CA GLN A 8 -14.45 -9.71 71.24
C GLN A 8 -13.28 -9.09 72.08
N GLY A 9 -12.57 -8.05 71.57
CA GLY A 9 -11.60 -7.23 72.33
C GLY A 9 -10.43 -6.68 71.46
N GLY A 10 -9.85 -5.49 71.67
CA GLY A 10 -10.08 -4.39 72.65
C GLY A 10 -9.22 -3.12 72.33
N PRO A 11 -9.40 -1.96 73.02
CA PRO A 11 -9.16 -0.62 72.40
C PRO A 11 -8.38 0.46 73.22
N GLY A 12 -8.12 1.65 72.61
CA GLY A 12 -7.75 2.95 73.25
C GLY A 12 -7.62 4.08 72.19
N ARG A 13 -8.20 5.30 72.28
CA ARG A 13 -8.06 6.48 73.20
C ARG A 13 -6.68 7.19 73.10
N GLN A 14 -6.47 8.52 73.14
CA GLN A 14 -7.31 9.73 73.42
C GLN A 14 -6.57 11.08 73.07
N GLY A 15 -7.29 12.22 72.96
CA GLY A 15 -6.81 13.61 73.27
C GLY A 15 -6.51 14.55 72.07
N GLN A 16 -7.12 15.76 71.87
CA GLN A 16 -7.12 17.06 72.61
C GLN A 16 -5.76 17.83 72.58
N THR A 17 -5.60 19.16 72.38
CA THR A 17 -6.50 20.37 72.32
C THR A 17 -5.75 21.67 71.89
N ARG A 18 -6.45 22.67 71.27
CA ARG A 18 -6.30 24.18 71.39
C ARG A 18 -4.93 24.87 71.07
N SER A 19 -4.78 26.19 70.77
CA SER A 19 -5.68 27.35 70.47
C SER A 19 -4.91 28.64 70.03
N GLY A 20 -5.52 29.50 69.18
CA GLY A 20 -5.33 30.97 69.13
C GLY A 20 -4.05 31.56 68.48
N ARG A 21 -3.94 32.87 68.15
CA ARG A 21 -4.91 33.96 67.88
C ARG A 21 -4.19 35.20 67.26
N ASP A 22 -4.92 36.01 66.48
CA ASP A 22 -4.78 37.48 66.26
C ASP A 22 -3.61 38.13 65.43
N ARG A 23 -4.03 38.87 64.36
CA ARG A 23 -3.76 40.30 64.02
C ARG A 23 -2.49 40.84 63.31
N ARG A 24 -2.78 41.47 62.15
CA ARG A 24 -2.48 42.89 61.70
C ARG A 24 -1.01 43.33 61.53
N ARG A 25 -0.64 44.36 60.74
CA ARG A 25 -1.19 45.12 59.57
C ARG A 25 -0.15 46.24 59.22
N VAL A 26 -0.18 46.80 58.01
CA VAL A 26 0.37 48.14 57.59
C VAL A 26 1.84 48.23 57.07
N GLN A 27 1.93 48.37 55.73
CA GLN A 27 2.64 49.37 54.89
C GLN A 27 4.02 49.98 55.29
N GLY A 28 4.92 50.02 54.31
CA GLY A 28 6.05 50.97 54.14
C GLY A 28 6.60 50.89 52.69
N ARG A 29 6.94 52.02 52.06
CA ARG A 29 7.40 52.12 50.64
C ARG A 29 8.90 52.36 50.53
N ASP A 30 9.52 51.78 49.48
CA ASP A 30 10.61 52.31 48.60
C ASP A 30 11.89 52.96 49.17
N PRO A 31 13.01 53.03 48.39
CA PRO A 31 13.46 52.18 47.28
C PRO A 31 14.96 51.76 47.34
N ALA A 32 15.34 50.84 46.43
CA ALA A 32 16.66 50.65 45.80
C ALA A 32 17.98 50.77 46.63
N ALA A 33 18.64 49.62 46.87
CA ALA A 33 20.06 49.36 46.53
C ALA A 33 20.51 47.92 46.89
N PHE A 34 21.29 47.30 46.01
CA PHE A 34 22.16 46.13 46.27
C PHE A 34 23.40 46.51 47.12
N PRO A 35 24.27 45.58 47.61
CA PRO A 35 24.20 44.10 47.63
C PRO A 35 24.60 43.45 49.00
N CYS A 36 24.67 42.10 49.00
CA CYS A 36 25.58 41.24 49.79
C CYS A 36 25.47 41.19 51.34
N HIS A 37 25.03 40.05 51.90
CA HIS A 37 25.97 39.00 52.35
C HIS A 37 25.31 37.74 52.98
N LEU A 38 25.85 36.60 52.56
CA LEU A 38 26.15 35.36 53.33
C LEU A 38 25.06 34.45 53.95
N LEU A 39 25.30 33.15 53.69
CA LEU A 39 25.03 31.96 54.51
C LEU A 39 23.59 31.43 54.63
N CYS A 40 23.25 30.54 53.70
CA CYS A 40 22.62 29.26 54.06
C CYS A 40 23.23 28.15 53.20
N THR A 41 23.70 27.08 53.82
CA THR A 41 24.50 26.00 53.20
C THR A 41 23.72 24.69 53.15
N LEU A 42 24.11 23.78 52.24
CA LEU A 42 23.80 22.33 52.24
C LEU A 42 22.32 21.97 51.93
N ILE A 43 21.97 21.14 50.94
CA ILE A 43 22.72 20.35 49.94
C ILE A 43 21.92 20.40 48.62
N MET A 44 22.59 20.71 47.50
CA MET A 44 22.05 20.46 46.16
C MET A 44 23.14 19.71 45.39
N VAL A 45 23.02 18.37 45.35
CA VAL A 45 23.96 17.53 44.59
C VAL A 45 23.65 17.72 43.11
N PHE A 46 24.66 18.13 42.36
CA PHE A 46 24.64 18.12 40.90
C PHE A 46 24.42 16.69 40.39
N LEU A 47 23.23 16.39 39.89
CA LEU A 47 23.14 15.61 38.64
C LEU A 47 23.08 16.61 37.49
N LEU A 48 24.27 17.01 37.01
CA LEU A 48 24.44 17.21 35.58
C LEU A 48 24.17 15.86 34.94
N ALA A 49 22.92 15.62 34.54
CA ALA A 49 22.65 14.66 33.49
C ALA A 49 23.44 15.16 32.27
N ALA A 50 24.56 14.50 32.00
CA ALA A 50 25.24 14.68 30.74
C ALA A 50 24.21 14.35 29.66
N VAL A 51 23.77 15.36 28.93
CA VAL A 51 23.06 15.13 27.68
C VAL A 51 24.01 14.27 26.87
N PRO A 52 23.67 13.00 26.55
CA PRO A 52 24.55 12.19 25.73
C PRO A 52 24.78 12.98 24.44
N PRO A 53 26.00 13.00 23.88
CA PRO A 53 26.21 13.65 22.59
C PRO A 53 25.15 13.10 21.64
N ARG A 54 24.41 13.99 20.98
CA ARG A 54 23.42 13.58 19.97
C ARG A 54 24.15 12.60 19.04
N VAL A 55 23.77 11.33 19.10
CA VAL A 55 24.19 10.34 18.11
C VAL A 55 23.61 10.88 16.81
N MET A 56 24.45 11.49 15.99
CA MET A 56 24.02 11.94 14.68
C MET A 56 23.64 10.70 13.90
N ALA A 57 22.46 10.70 13.30
CA ALA A 57 22.00 9.59 12.49
C ALA A 57 23.07 9.30 11.43
N GLN A 58 23.75 8.18 11.62
CA GLN A 58 24.81 7.74 10.74
C GLN A 58 24.14 7.34 9.42
N ALA A 59 24.61 7.90 8.31
CA ALA A 59 24.11 7.47 7.01
C ALA A 59 24.44 5.98 6.86
N LYS A 60 23.42 5.14 6.77
CA LYS A 60 23.56 3.70 6.55
C LYS A 60 23.44 3.43 5.05
N PHE A 61 24.15 2.41 4.58
CA PHE A 61 23.76 1.73 3.36
C PHE A 61 22.44 0.97 3.60
N PRO A 62 21.62 0.71 2.56
CA PRO A 62 20.59 -0.32 2.66
C PRO A 62 21.25 -1.65 3.07
N ASP A 63 20.60 -2.40 3.95
CA ASP A 63 21.22 -3.55 4.62
C ASP A 63 21.64 -4.62 3.59
N ASN A 64 22.94 -4.98 3.61
CA ASN A 64 23.57 -6.07 2.84
C ASN A 64 23.29 -6.13 1.33
N GLY A 65 23.05 -4.98 0.67
CA GLY A 65 22.79 -4.91 -0.77
C GLY A 65 24.05 -4.77 -1.67
N ASP A 66 23.90 -5.17 -2.93
CA ASP A 66 24.79 -4.72 -4.02
C ASP A 66 24.45 -3.26 -4.35
N ILE A 67 25.46 -2.41 -4.56
CA ILE A 67 25.31 -0.96 -4.79
C ILE A 67 26.25 -0.44 -5.89
N SER A 68 25.91 0.70 -6.46
CA SER A 68 26.82 1.58 -7.20
C SER A 68 26.97 2.94 -6.51
N LEU A 69 28.12 3.61 -6.67
CA LEU A 69 28.41 4.88 -5.99
C LEU A 69 28.69 5.99 -7.01
N ALA A 70 27.69 6.83 -7.30
CA ALA A 70 27.85 7.96 -8.21
C ALA A 70 28.57 9.14 -7.53
N THR A 71 29.43 9.86 -8.26
CA THR A 71 30.13 11.04 -7.71
C THR A 71 29.18 12.23 -7.55
N PHE A 72 29.33 13.02 -6.48
CA PHE A 72 28.53 14.24 -6.27
C PHE A 72 28.75 15.30 -7.36
N ASN A 73 30.00 15.65 -7.66
CA ASN A 73 30.36 16.78 -8.53
C ASN A 73 30.57 16.45 -10.02
N TYR A 74 30.51 15.17 -10.43
CA TYR A 74 30.57 14.76 -11.83
C TYR A 74 29.40 13.83 -12.21
N PRO A 75 28.20 14.38 -12.47
CA PRO A 75 27.02 13.59 -12.82
C PRO A 75 27.26 12.56 -13.93
N GLY A 76 26.72 11.35 -13.74
CA GLY A 76 26.92 10.23 -14.66
C GLY A 76 28.26 9.48 -14.51
N ARG A 77 29.10 9.83 -13.52
CA ARG A 77 30.30 9.06 -13.16
C ARG A 77 30.13 8.30 -11.85
N TYR A 78 30.75 7.13 -11.77
CA TYR A 78 30.61 6.18 -10.68
C TYR A 78 31.96 5.62 -10.25
N ILE A 79 32.12 5.35 -8.95
CA ILE A 79 33.21 4.52 -8.43
C ILE A 79 33.17 3.17 -9.12
N ARG A 80 34.32 2.73 -9.58
CA ARG A 80 34.53 1.37 -10.08
C ARG A 80 35.95 0.91 -9.84
N HIS A 81 36.23 -0.36 -10.04
CA HIS A 81 37.59 -0.82 -10.23
C HIS A 81 37.96 -0.86 -11.72
N ARG A 82 39.26 -0.76 -12.03
CA ARG A 82 39.82 -0.99 -13.35
C ARG A 82 41.29 -1.39 -13.20
N ASN A 83 41.69 -2.52 -13.79
CA ASN A 83 43.04 -3.08 -13.59
C ASN A 83 43.44 -3.17 -12.09
N PHE A 84 42.49 -3.57 -11.23
CA PHE A 84 42.62 -3.63 -9.77
C PHE A 84 42.88 -2.28 -9.04
N LEU A 85 42.63 -1.14 -9.69
CA LEU A 85 42.69 0.21 -9.10
C LEU A 85 41.30 0.85 -9.05
N GLY A 86 40.98 1.60 -7.99
CA GLY A 86 39.70 2.31 -7.89
C GLY A 86 39.67 3.60 -8.73
N GLU A 87 38.66 3.81 -9.57
CA GLU A 87 38.53 4.97 -10.47
C GLU A 87 37.10 5.50 -10.46
N VAL A 88 36.87 6.67 -11.07
CA VAL A 88 35.51 7.20 -11.32
C VAL A 88 35.28 7.48 -12.81
N THR A 89 34.44 6.67 -13.45
CA THR A 89 34.19 6.77 -14.90
C THR A 89 32.69 6.82 -15.21
N ALA A 90 32.36 7.28 -16.41
CA ALA A 90 31.06 6.96 -17.00
C ALA A 90 31.00 5.45 -17.31
N ILE A 91 29.80 4.90 -17.33
CA ILE A 91 29.52 3.47 -17.47
C ILE A 91 28.85 3.24 -18.82
N HIS A 92 29.41 2.34 -19.63
CA HIS A 92 29.02 2.16 -21.04
C HIS A 92 28.82 0.70 -21.45
N THR A 93 29.44 -0.24 -20.75
CA THR A 93 29.42 -1.67 -21.05
C THR A 93 29.02 -2.48 -19.83
N GLU A 94 28.51 -3.70 -20.03
CA GLU A 94 28.23 -4.65 -18.95
C GLU A 94 29.45 -4.91 -18.03
N LEU A 95 30.67 -4.87 -18.59
CA LEU A 95 31.89 -4.94 -17.78
C LEU A 95 32.08 -3.68 -16.93
N ASP A 96 31.84 -2.48 -17.45
CA ASP A 96 31.90 -1.26 -16.63
C ASP A 96 30.84 -1.28 -15.52
N GLN A 97 29.66 -1.84 -15.80
CA GLN A 97 28.55 -2.00 -14.85
C GLN A 97 28.95 -2.91 -13.69
N GLN A 98 29.48 -4.10 -14.01
CA GLN A 98 30.05 -5.07 -13.09
C GLN A 98 31.23 -4.50 -12.29
N ASP A 99 32.13 -3.78 -12.94
CA ASP A 99 33.27 -3.12 -12.30
C ASP A 99 32.87 -2.01 -11.32
N ALA A 100 31.70 -1.39 -11.53
CA ALA A 100 31.18 -0.25 -10.77
C ALA A 100 30.24 -0.63 -9.61
N THR A 101 29.95 -1.93 -9.47
CA THR A 101 29.01 -2.43 -8.47
C THR A 101 29.74 -3.23 -7.39
N PHE A 102 29.40 -2.95 -6.14
CA PHE A 102 30.02 -3.53 -4.95
C PHE A 102 28.96 -4.05 -4.00
N ARG A 103 29.16 -5.24 -3.43
CA ARG A 103 28.39 -5.72 -2.30
C ARG A 103 28.83 -5.00 -1.04
N VAL A 104 27.89 -4.40 -0.33
CA VAL A 104 28.14 -3.91 1.03
C VAL A 104 28.07 -5.11 1.96
N VAL A 105 29.15 -5.36 2.69
CA VAL A 105 29.20 -6.38 3.75
C VAL A 105 29.59 -5.72 5.08
N PRO A 106 29.27 -6.34 6.23
CA PRO A 106 29.79 -5.93 7.53
C PRO A 106 31.31 -5.75 7.47
N GLY A 107 31.80 -4.67 8.08
CA GLY A 107 33.20 -4.27 7.98
C GLY A 107 34.14 -5.37 8.45
N LEU A 108 35.12 -5.72 7.62
CA LEU A 108 36.02 -6.84 7.90
C LEU A 108 36.79 -6.68 9.23
N ALA A 109 36.96 -5.45 9.72
CA ALA A 109 37.57 -5.16 11.03
C ALA A 109 36.57 -4.76 12.13
N ALA A 110 35.32 -4.41 11.78
CA ALA A 110 34.28 -3.91 12.67
C ALA A 110 32.90 -4.09 12.03
N GLU A 111 32.03 -4.90 12.63
CA GLU A 111 30.74 -5.30 12.05
C GLU A 111 29.74 -4.14 11.94
N GLU A 112 29.92 -3.08 12.75
CA GLU A 112 29.15 -1.84 12.72
C GLU A 112 29.62 -0.81 11.67
N GLU A 113 30.74 -1.09 11.00
CA GLU A 113 31.24 -0.37 9.83
C GLU A 113 31.08 -1.25 8.58
N VAL A 114 31.60 -0.86 7.41
CA VAL A 114 31.38 -1.63 6.17
C VAL A 114 32.64 -1.89 5.37
N SER A 115 32.61 -2.97 4.59
CA SER A 115 33.56 -3.27 3.53
C SER A 115 32.83 -3.39 2.19
N LEU A 116 33.52 -3.03 1.10
CA LEU A 116 32.97 -3.04 -0.26
C LEU A 116 33.62 -4.16 -1.06
N GLU A 117 32.90 -5.28 -1.22
CA GLU A 117 33.33 -6.43 -2.01
C GLU A 117 32.95 -6.24 -3.48
N SER A 118 33.79 -6.64 -4.44
CA SER A 118 33.45 -6.58 -5.86
C SER A 118 32.50 -7.71 -6.26
N VAL A 119 31.42 -7.40 -6.99
CA VAL A 119 30.49 -8.45 -7.43
C VAL A 119 31.08 -9.33 -8.54
N ASN A 120 31.87 -8.76 -9.47
CA ASN A 120 32.52 -9.56 -10.53
C ASN A 120 33.86 -10.19 -10.11
N TYR A 121 34.36 -9.88 -8.92
CA TYR A 121 35.48 -10.58 -8.29
C TYR A 121 35.17 -10.91 -6.82
N PRO A 122 34.31 -11.91 -6.54
CA PRO A 122 34.01 -12.35 -5.17
C PRO A 122 35.29 -12.71 -4.40
N GLY A 123 35.32 -12.34 -3.12
CA GLY A 123 36.50 -12.42 -2.25
C GLY A 123 37.53 -11.31 -2.49
N PHE A 124 37.25 -10.30 -3.32
CA PHE A 124 38.07 -9.10 -3.49
C PHE A 124 37.35 -7.86 -2.96
N TYR A 125 38.07 -7.04 -2.20
CA TYR A 125 37.55 -5.86 -1.52
C TYR A 125 38.25 -4.59 -2.01
N LEU A 126 37.51 -3.48 -2.09
CA LEU A 126 38.12 -2.16 -2.14
C LEU A 126 38.81 -1.90 -0.80
N ARG A 127 40.12 -1.66 -0.86
CA ARG A 127 40.92 -1.24 0.28
C ARG A 127 41.85 -0.12 -0.11
N HIS A 128 42.31 0.67 0.86
CA HIS A 128 43.43 1.57 0.60
C HIS A 128 44.76 0.82 0.70
N GLN A 129 45.76 1.24 -0.08
CA GLN A 129 47.15 0.83 0.08
C GLN A 129 48.05 1.97 -0.42
N ASN A 130 48.95 2.47 0.42
CA ASN A 130 49.76 3.67 0.12
C ASN A 130 48.88 4.85 -0.33
N TYR A 131 47.76 5.08 0.36
CA TYR A 131 46.75 6.10 0.06
C TYR A 131 46.03 5.98 -1.31
N ARG A 132 46.25 4.92 -2.08
CA ARG A 132 45.50 4.62 -3.32
C ARG A 132 44.47 3.53 -3.05
N LEU A 133 43.22 3.70 -3.49
CA LEU A 133 42.22 2.63 -3.43
C LEU A 133 42.51 1.57 -4.50
N LYS A 134 42.48 0.30 -4.10
CA LYS A 134 42.74 -0.88 -4.94
C LYS A 134 41.69 -1.94 -4.67
N LEU A 135 41.39 -2.75 -5.68
CA LEU A 135 40.62 -3.98 -5.53
C LEU A 135 41.60 -5.14 -5.31
N GLN A 136 41.54 -5.82 -4.17
CA GLN A 136 42.45 -6.95 -3.86
C GLN A 136 41.74 -8.03 -3.05
N SER A 137 42.18 -9.29 -3.18
CA SER A 137 41.67 -10.37 -2.33
C SER A 137 42.40 -10.42 -0.99
N MET A 138 41.66 -10.76 0.07
CA MET A 138 42.21 -11.09 1.37
C MET A 138 42.95 -12.45 1.35
N ALA A 139 42.59 -13.34 0.43
CA ALA A 139 43.14 -14.69 0.35
C ALA A 139 44.63 -14.65 -0.01
N GLY A 140 45.49 -14.98 0.96
CA GLY A 140 46.94 -14.97 0.79
C GLY A 140 47.63 -13.62 1.04
N ASP A 141 46.93 -12.61 1.55
CA ASP A 141 47.61 -11.38 2.00
C ASP A 141 48.52 -11.69 3.21
N PRO A 142 49.78 -11.23 3.23
CA PRO A 142 50.73 -11.51 4.31
C PRO A 142 50.40 -10.81 5.64
N ASN A 143 49.46 -9.87 5.68
CA ASN A 143 48.99 -9.24 6.91
C ASN A 143 47.44 -9.07 6.90
N PRO A 144 46.70 -10.16 7.21
CA PRO A 144 45.24 -10.15 7.16
C PRO A 144 44.60 -9.09 8.07
N ASP A 145 45.14 -8.83 9.26
CA ASP A 145 44.55 -7.86 10.19
C ASP A 145 44.67 -6.43 9.64
N LEU A 146 45.81 -6.09 9.02
CA LEU A 146 45.97 -4.83 8.30
C LEU A 146 45.08 -4.77 7.06
N PHE A 147 44.94 -5.87 6.31
CA PHE A 147 44.04 -5.93 5.15
C PHE A 147 42.59 -5.60 5.57
N ARG A 148 42.09 -6.23 6.64
CA ARG A 148 40.72 -5.99 7.14
C ARG A 148 40.54 -4.53 7.56
N ALA A 149 41.52 -3.97 8.26
CA ALA A 149 41.51 -2.56 8.65
C ALA A 149 41.60 -1.58 7.46
N ASP A 150 42.39 -1.91 6.43
CA ASP A 150 42.53 -1.12 5.19
C ASP A 150 41.27 -1.18 4.29
N ALA A 151 40.45 -2.22 4.45
CA ALA A 151 39.23 -2.49 3.69
C ALA A 151 37.94 -2.11 4.44
N THR A 152 38.03 -1.59 5.67
CA THR A 152 36.87 -1.21 6.49
C THR A 152 36.71 0.31 6.52
N PHE A 153 35.48 0.77 6.29
CA PHE A 153 35.13 2.18 6.22
C PHE A 153 33.90 2.49 7.06
N ARG A 154 33.98 3.58 7.83
CA ARG A 154 32.83 4.19 8.47
C ARG A 154 32.07 5.04 7.46
N VAL A 155 30.80 4.72 7.29
CA VAL A 155 29.87 5.57 6.53
C VAL A 155 29.48 6.77 7.39
N VAL A 156 29.53 7.96 6.81
CA VAL A 156 29.06 9.21 7.41
C VAL A 156 28.20 9.98 6.41
N GLN A 157 27.41 10.95 6.89
CA GLN A 157 26.68 11.89 6.03
C GLN A 157 27.65 12.58 5.07
N GLY A 158 27.22 12.76 3.82
CA GLY A 158 28.03 13.32 2.75
C GLY A 158 28.60 14.68 3.13
N LEU A 159 29.91 14.84 2.96
CA LEU A 159 30.61 16.05 3.39
C LEU A 159 30.13 17.31 2.64
N ALA A 160 29.63 17.18 1.40
CA ALA A 160 29.04 18.27 0.63
C ALA A 160 27.51 18.38 0.79
N ASP A 161 26.83 17.26 0.98
CA ASP A 161 25.37 17.18 1.08
C ASP A 161 24.96 16.02 2.01
N LYS A 162 24.04 16.31 2.93
CA LYS A 162 23.57 15.36 3.96
C LYS A 162 22.78 14.18 3.40
N GLU A 163 22.21 14.31 2.20
CA GLU A 163 21.50 13.24 1.49
C GLU A 163 22.46 12.29 0.76
N GLY A 164 23.74 12.68 0.63
CA GLY A 164 24.81 11.81 0.13
C GLY A 164 25.55 11.11 1.26
N ILE A 165 26.59 10.36 0.90
CA ILE A 165 27.49 9.68 1.84
C ILE A 165 28.96 10.05 1.62
N SER A 166 29.76 9.91 2.67
CA SER A 166 31.22 9.90 2.61
C SER A 166 31.77 8.70 3.39
N LEU A 167 32.91 8.17 2.98
CA LEU A 167 33.51 6.94 3.54
C LEU A 167 34.82 7.29 4.24
N GLU A 168 34.83 7.29 5.58
CA GLU A 168 36.00 7.49 6.44
C GLU A 168 36.73 6.16 6.66
N ALA A 169 38.07 6.12 6.59
CA ALA A 169 38.80 4.87 6.82
C ALA A 169 38.88 4.50 8.30
N HIS A 170 38.53 3.24 8.63
CA HIS A 170 38.55 2.69 9.98
C HIS A 170 39.87 2.97 10.73
N ASN A 171 40.99 2.65 10.07
CA ASN A 171 42.33 2.79 10.64
C ASN A 171 42.98 4.17 10.44
N PHE A 172 42.32 5.12 9.76
CA PHE A 172 42.80 6.49 9.58
C PHE A 172 41.68 7.54 9.79
N PRO A 173 41.27 7.81 11.04
CA PRO A 173 40.27 8.83 11.35
C PRO A 173 40.61 10.20 10.75
N GLY A 174 39.61 10.85 10.15
CA GLY A 174 39.72 12.09 9.40
C GLY A 174 40.25 11.94 7.96
N PHE A 175 40.51 10.71 7.48
CA PHE A 175 40.81 10.42 6.09
C PHE A 175 39.61 9.77 5.40
N TYR A 176 39.30 10.23 4.19
CA TYR A 176 38.12 9.81 3.43
C TYR A 176 38.50 9.28 2.05
N ILE A 177 37.74 8.31 1.56
CA ILE A 177 37.75 7.99 0.13
C ILE A 177 37.25 9.24 -0.62
N ARG A 178 38.01 9.66 -1.61
CA ARG A 178 37.62 10.70 -2.55
C ARG A 178 38.18 10.40 -3.93
N HIS A 179 37.64 11.04 -4.97
CA HIS A 179 38.30 11.04 -6.27
C HIS A 179 39.23 12.25 -6.43
N ARG A 180 40.24 12.11 -7.31
CA ARG A 180 41.06 13.20 -7.85
C ARG A 180 41.64 12.77 -9.18
N ASN A 181 41.53 13.61 -10.21
CA ASN A 181 41.90 13.26 -11.58
C ASN A 181 41.26 11.93 -12.04
N PHE A 182 40.00 11.71 -11.62
CA PHE A 182 39.22 10.48 -11.85
C PHE A 182 39.78 9.18 -11.24
N HIS A 183 40.75 9.25 -10.32
CA HIS A 183 41.26 8.10 -9.57
C HIS A 183 40.91 8.23 -8.08
N LEU A 184 40.70 7.10 -7.38
CA LEU A 184 40.32 7.08 -5.96
C LEU A 184 41.52 7.04 -5.00
N TYR A 185 41.52 7.98 -4.05
CA TYR A 185 42.55 8.11 -3.01
C TYR A 185 41.92 8.17 -1.63
N LEU A 186 42.68 7.74 -0.61
CA LEU A 186 42.39 8.00 0.79
C LEU A 186 43.19 9.24 1.20
N ASP A 187 42.53 10.38 1.36
CA ASP A 187 43.18 11.65 1.72
C ASP A 187 42.55 12.23 3.00
N ARG A 188 43.34 12.99 3.77
CA ARG A 188 42.87 13.70 4.96
C ARG A 188 41.97 14.87 4.56
N ASN A 189 40.84 15.04 5.24
CA ASN A 189 39.94 16.17 5.03
C ASN A 189 40.65 17.51 5.30
N ASP A 190 40.80 18.32 4.25
CA ASP A 190 41.40 19.65 4.29
C ASP A 190 40.38 20.78 4.51
N HIS A 191 39.10 20.41 4.67
CA HIS A 191 37.94 21.28 4.83
C HIS A 191 37.67 22.25 3.67
N THR A 192 38.28 22.04 2.49
CA THR A 192 37.93 22.77 1.26
C THR A 192 36.59 22.32 0.70
N GLN A 193 35.92 23.17 -0.09
CA GLN A 193 34.70 22.77 -0.80
C GLN A 193 34.97 21.62 -1.77
N LEU A 194 36.06 21.71 -2.54
CA LEU A 194 36.45 20.68 -3.50
C LEU A 194 36.67 19.31 -2.83
N PHE A 195 37.34 19.25 -1.68
CA PHE A 195 37.47 17.99 -0.94
C PHE A 195 36.11 17.40 -0.55
N ARG A 196 35.21 18.23 -0.01
CA ARG A 196 33.87 17.78 0.40
C ARG A 196 33.08 17.23 -0.78
N GLU A 197 33.15 17.90 -1.93
CA GLU A 197 32.51 17.46 -3.18
C GLU A 197 33.15 16.19 -3.77
N ASP A 198 34.49 16.10 -3.78
CA ASP A 198 35.25 14.94 -4.28
C ASP A 198 35.07 13.68 -3.41
N ALA A 199 34.76 13.87 -2.12
CA ALA A 199 34.55 12.82 -1.12
C ALA A 199 33.07 12.48 -0.86
N THR A 200 32.13 13.15 -1.56
CA THR A 200 30.69 12.86 -1.44
C THR A 200 30.24 12.01 -2.62
N PHE A 201 29.51 10.95 -2.31
CA PHE A 201 28.95 10.01 -3.27
C PHE A 201 27.46 9.83 -3.03
N TRP A 202 26.73 9.59 -4.11
CA TRP A 202 25.33 9.18 -4.07
C TRP A 202 25.27 7.66 -4.18
N THR A 203 24.55 7.02 -3.27
CA THR A 203 24.17 5.61 -3.40
C THR A 203 23.21 5.44 -4.58
N ARG A 204 23.41 4.38 -5.35
CA ARG A 204 22.64 4.04 -6.55
C ARG A 204 22.46 2.53 -6.58
N LEU A 205 21.38 2.08 -7.21
CA LEU A 205 21.19 0.66 -7.48
C LEU A 205 22.32 0.13 -8.38
N PRO A 206 22.60 -1.19 -8.32
CA PRO A 206 23.40 -1.87 -9.33
C PRO A 206 22.94 -1.55 -10.75
N PHE A 207 23.88 -1.55 -11.68
CA PHE A 207 23.56 -1.30 -13.09
C PHE A 207 22.79 -2.44 -13.76
N TRP A 208 22.90 -3.65 -13.22
CA TRP A 208 21.92 -4.71 -13.43
C TRP A 208 21.10 -4.83 -12.14
N VAL A 209 19.87 -4.32 -12.19
CA VAL A 209 18.82 -4.83 -11.30
C VAL A 209 17.85 -5.63 -12.16
N PRO A 210 17.23 -6.68 -11.59
CA PRO A 210 16.11 -7.38 -12.19
C PRO A 210 15.12 -6.42 -12.86
N ALA A 211 14.55 -6.82 -13.98
CA ALA A 211 13.56 -6.00 -14.65
C ALA A 211 12.31 -5.85 -13.79
N TRP A 212 11.94 -6.91 -13.05
CA TRP A 212 10.82 -6.93 -12.13
C TRP A 212 11.20 -7.48 -10.76
N THR A 213 10.63 -6.88 -9.72
CA THR A 213 10.40 -7.53 -8.43
C THR A 213 8.90 -7.71 -8.28
N VAL A 214 8.46 -8.95 -8.07
CA VAL A 214 7.09 -9.30 -7.71
C VAL A 214 7.08 -9.55 -6.21
N LEU A 215 6.41 -8.68 -5.47
CA LEU A 215 6.10 -8.82 -4.06
C LEU A 215 4.70 -9.44 -3.93
N VAL A 216 4.55 -10.53 -3.19
CA VAL A 216 3.24 -11.12 -2.87
C VAL A 216 3.07 -11.14 -1.37
N TYR A 217 2.00 -10.50 -0.89
CA TYR A 217 1.58 -10.46 0.49
C TYR A 217 0.43 -11.46 0.66
N ILE A 218 0.78 -12.66 1.13
CA ILE A 218 -0.13 -13.79 1.29
C ILE A 218 -0.53 -13.88 2.75
N ASP A 219 -1.75 -13.48 3.03
CA ASP A 219 -2.38 -13.74 4.32
C ASP A 219 -3.13 -15.08 4.23
N GLY A 220 -2.49 -16.13 4.76
CA GLY A 220 -3.04 -17.48 4.87
C GLY A 220 -3.55 -17.83 6.26
N ASP A 221 -3.62 -16.88 7.21
CA ASP A 221 -4.21 -17.10 8.53
C ASP A 221 -5.74 -17.01 8.44
N ASN A 222 -6.34 -17.98 7.75
CA ASN A 222 -7.77 -18.13 7.55
C ASN A 222 -8.04 -19.40 6.73
N ASN A 223 -9.31 -19.63 6.38
CA ASN A 223 -9.76 -20.79 5.60
C ASN A 223 -9.18 -20.94 4.18
N LEU A 224 -8.35 -20.01 3.69
CA LEU A 224 -7.69 -20.08 2.39
C LEU A 224 -6.25 -20.61 2.45
N GLU A 225 -5.70 -20.92 3.63
CA GLU A 225 -4.34 -21.46 3.83
C GLU A 225 -3.89 -22.55 2.81
N PRO A 226 -4.74 -23.52 2.38
CA PRO A 226 -4.32 -24.50 1.38
C PRO A 226 -3.99 -23.90 0.00
N PHE A 227 -4.71 -22.83 -0.40
CA PHE A 227 -4.52 -22.16 -1.68
C PHE A 227 -3.27 -21.26 -1.65
N ALA A 228 -3.00 -20.61 -0.51
CA ALA A 228 -1.76 -19.88 -0.26
C ALA A 228 -0.51 -20.76 -0.50
N LEU A 229 -0.55 -22.02 -0.05
CA LEU A 229 0.52 -22.99 -0.29
C LEU A 229 0.62 -23.41 -1.77
N ASP A 230 -0.50 -23.58 -2.47
CA ASP A 230 -0.50 -23.93 -3.89
C ASP A 230 0.02 -22.78 -4.77
N ASP A 231 -0.33 -21.52 -4.48
CA ASP A 231 0.24 -20.34 -5.15
C ASP A 231 1.73 -20.14 -4.85
N TYR A 232 2.16 -20.43 -3.62
CA TYR A 232 3.58 -20.48 -3.29
C TYR A 232 4.31 -21.51 -4.16
N ARG A 233 3.73 -22.71 -4.34
CA ARG A 233 4.29 -23.78 -5.18
C ARG A 233 4.29 -23.40 -6.66
N GLU A 234 3.25 -22.72 -7.16
CA GLU A 234 3.20 -22.15 -8.52
C GLU A 234 4.37 -21.19 -8.76
N MET A 235 4.59 -20.25 -7.85
CA MET A 235 5.73 -19.34 -7.88
C MET A 235 7.08 -20.09 -7.83
N ALA A 236 7.20 -21.11 -6.99
CA ALA A 236 8.40 -21.94 -6.87
C ALA A 236 8.70 -22.79 -8.12
N ARG A 237 7.70 -23.18 -8.93
CA ARG A 237 7.92 -23.83 -10.24
C ARG A 237 8.70 -22.94 -11.21
N ILE A 238 8.63 -21.62 -11.05
CA ILE A 238 9.36 -20.64 -11.86
C ILE A 238 10.66 -20.26 -11.16
N GLY A 239 10.54 -19.68 -9.97
CA GLY A 239 11.66 -19.20 -9.15
C GLY A 239 12.28 -17.89 -9.64
N SER A 240 12.91 -17.18 -8.71
CA SER A 240 13.69 -15.97 -8.98
C SER A 240 14.89 -16.23 -9.91
N SER A 241 15.27 -15.21 -10.68
CA SER A 241 16.32 -15.23 -11.69
C SER A 241 17.08 -13.90 -11.76
N ALA A 242 18.05 -13.77 -12.66
CA ALA A 242 18.79 -12.52 -12.86
C ALA A 242 17.92 -11.33 -13.35
N ASP A 243 16.76 -11.60 -13.94
CA ASP A 243 15.84 -10.59 -14.49
C ASP A 243 14.52 -10.46 -13.70
N LEU A 244 14.27 -11.32 -12.71
CA LEU A 244 13.03 -11.38 -11.94
C LEU A 244 13.29 -11.80 -10.49
N ASN A 245 12.93 -10.96 -9.51
CA ASN A 245 12.77 -11.40 -8.12
C ASN A 245 11.32 -11.81 -7.87
N ILE A 246 11.11 -12.91 -7.16
CA ILE A 246 9.82 -13.32 -6.60
C ILE A 246 10.00 -13.34 -5.07
N VAL A 247 9.30 -12.45 -4.39
CA VAL A 247 9.45 -12.21 -2.95
C VAL A 247 8.08 -12.36 -2.30
N VAL A 248 7.98 -13.23 -1.31
CA VAL A 248 6.72 -13.54 -0.65
C VAL A 248 6.85 -13.24 0.83
N GLN A 249 5.89 -12.52 1.41
CA GLN A 249 5.57 -12.65 2.82
C GLN A 249 4.33 -13.53 2.91
N MET A 250 4.41 -14.60 3.67
CA MET A 250 3.30 -15.53 3.87
C MET A 250 3.10 -15.78 5.37
N ASP A 251 1.86 -15.72 5.78
CA ASP A 251 1.40 -16.08 7.11
C ASP A 251 0.47 -17.30 7.07
N ARG A 252 0.38 -18.07 8.15
CA ARG A 252 -0.33 -19.36 8.20
C ARG A 252 -0.90 -19.65 9.58
N VAL A 253 -2.02 -20.36 9.60
CA VAL A 253 -2.71 -20.83 10.81
C VAL A 253 -2.65 -22.36 10.93
N GLY A 254 -2.70 -22.89 12.15
CA GLY A 254 -2.57 -24.35 12.41
C GLY A 254 -3.83 -25.20 12.17
N ASP A 255 -4.91 -24.62 11.61
CA ASP A 255 -6.25 -25.24 11.59
C ASP A 255 -6.74 -25.65 10.19
N HIS A 256 -6.02 -25.33 9.09
CA HIS A 256 -6.50 -25.56 7.72
C HIS A 256 -5.62 -26.47 6.84
N SER A 257 -4.30 -26.51 7.01
CA SER A 257 -3.39 -27.38 6.25
C SER A 257 -2.15 -27.81 7.06
N SER A 258 -1.96 -29.12 7.22
CA SER A 258 -0.72 -29.67 7.80
C SER A 258 0.38 -29.93 6.75
N GLU A 259 0.32 -29.27 5.60
CA GLU A 259 1.33 -29.40 4.54
C GLU A 259 2.51 -28.44 4.79
N ASP A 260 3.61 -28.65 4.04
CA ASP A 260 4.84 -27.85 4.09
C ASP A 260 5.27 -27.45 5.51
N GLY A 261 5.43 -28.46 6.37
CA GLY A 261 6.00 -28.30 7.71
C GLY A 261 5.04 -27.88 8.82
N ASP A 262 3.76 -27.59 8.51
CA ASP A 262 2.72 -27.27 9.52
C ASP A 262 3.16 -26.12 10.47
N TRP A 263 3.67 -25.03 9.88
CA TRP A 263 4.12 -23.84 10.61
C TRP A 263 3.01 -22.79 10.69
N THR A 264 3.03 -22.03 11.79
CA THR A 264 1.98 -21.09 12.21
C THR A 264 2.63 -19.79 12.68
N ASP A 265 3.35 -19.13 11.77
CA ASP A 265 4.12 -17.90 12.01
C ASP A 265 4.46 -17.18 10.69
N THR A 266 4.56 -15.87 10.71
CA THR A 266 4.80 -15.09 9.49
C THR A 266 6.25 -15.22 9.00
N ARG A 267 6.42 -15.47 7.70
CA ARG A 267 7.74 -15.68 7.07
C ARG A 267 7.92 -14.88 5.79
N ARG A 268 9.17 -14.51 5.51
CA ARG A 268 9.59 -13.88 4.25
C ARG A 268 10.49 -14.81 3.44
N PHE A 269 10.26 -14.89 2.14
CA PHE A 269 10.97 -15.76 1.21
C PHE A 269 11.46 -14.97 -0.02
N LEU A 270 12.70 -15.24 -0.44
CA LEU A 270 13.08 -15.07 -1.84
C LEU A 270 12.83 -16.42 -2.52
N VAL A 271 11.72 -16.54 -3.26
CA VAL A 271 11.30 -17.81 -3.83
C VAL A 271 12.27 -18.17 -4.96
N THR A 272 13.04 -19.24 -4.78
CA THR A 272 13.90 -19.81 -5.81
C THR A 272 13.24 -21.03 -6.44
N ARG A 273 13.82 -21.54 -7.54
CA ARG A 273 13.21 -22.67 -8.26
C ARG A 273 13.20 -23.92 -7.38
N ASP A 274 12.04 -24.58 -7.34
CA ASP A 274 11.79 -25.79 -6.54
C ASP A 274 11.98 -25.57 -5.01
N HIS A 275 11.87 -24.33 -4.54
CA HIS A 275 11.90 -23.98 -3.11
C HIS A 275 10.59 -24.40 -2.44
N ALA A 276 10.65 -25.27 -1.43
CA ALA A 276 9.49 -25.63 -0.62
C ALA A 276 9.15 -24.55 0.41
N ALA A 277 7.90 -24.47 0.88
CA ALA A 277 7.49 -23.48 1.89
C ALA A 277 7.99 -23.83 3.31
N ASP A 278 8.51 -25.04 3.54
CA ASP A 278 9.18 -25.47 4.78
C ASP A 278 10.71 -25.27 4.75
N ALA A 279 11.27 -24.87 3.61
CA ALA A 279 12.69 -24.57 3.47
C ALA A 279 13.04 -23.20 4.10
N PRO A 280 14.31 -22.95 4.46
CA PRO A 280 14.69 -21.78 5.25
C PRO A 280 14.23 -20.44 4.65
N ALA A 281 13.42 -19.72 5.41
CA ALA A 281 12.99 -18.37 5.09
C ALA A 281 14.17 -17.39 5.09
N VAL A 282 14.06 -16.27 4.37
CA VAL A 282 15.04 -15.15 4.47
C VAL A 282 14.78 -14.30 5.71
N ALA A 283 13.58 -14.34 6.28
CA ALA A 283 13.29 -13.93 7.65
C ALA A 283 12.12 -14.74 8.24
N GLU A 284 12.25 -15.16 9.49
CA GLU A 284 11.17 -15.69 10.33
C GLU A 284 10.76 -14.55 11.27
N LEU A 285 9.51 -14.08 11.20
CA LEU A 285 9.06 -12.89 11.95
C LEU A 285 8.36 -13.25 13.27
N GLY A 286 7.87 -14.49 13.39
CA GLY A 286 6.83 -14.85 14.36
C GLY A 286 5.45 -14.46 13.85
N GLU A 287 4.41 -14.68 14.66
CA GLU A 287 3.05 -14.20 14.36
C GLU A 287 3.03 -12.68 14.15
N MET A 288 2.35 -12.22 13.09
CA MET A 288 2.18 -10.81 12.77
C MET A 288 0.75 -10.58 12.26
N ASN A 289 0.00 -9.64 12.86
CA ASN A 289 -1.28 -9.21 12.33
C ASN A 289 -1.15 -8.79 10.86
N MET A 290 -1.63 -9.62 9.93
CA MET A 290 -1.59 -9.37 8.48
C MET A 290 -2.67 -8.38 8.05
N GLY A 291 -3.67 -8.16 8.89
CA GLY A 291 -4.65 -7.08 8.79
C GLY A 291 -4.11 -5.69 9.17
N GLU A 292 -2.93 -5.56 9.79
CA GLU A 292 -2.40 -4.26 10.26
C GLU A 292 -1.71 -3.45 9.15
N MET A 293 -1.98 -2.13 9.10
CA MET A 293 -1.31 -1.17 8.21
C MET A 293 0.23 -1.26 8.27
N GLU A 294 0.75 -1.39 9.50
CA GLU A 294 2.16 -1.53 9.82
C GLU A 294 2.83 -2.70 9.07
N THR A 295 2.17 -3.86 9.03
CA THR A 295 2.69 -5.12 8.49
C THR A 295 2.82 -5.05 6.96
N LEU A 296 1.78 -4.57 6.27
CA LEU A 296 1.81 -4.33 4.83
C LEU A 296 2.84 -3.24 4.46
N ARG A 297 2.90 -2.15 5.23
CA ARG A 297 3.87 -1.07 5.02
C ARG A 297 5.31 -1.58 5.16
N ASP A 298 5.61 -2.35 6.20
CA ASP A 298 6.95 -2.89 6.42
C ASP A 298 7.34 -3.87 5.29
N PHE A 299 6.46 -4.79 4.90
CA PHE A 299 6.73 -5.70 3.79
C PHE A 299 7.01 -4.95 2.48
N ALA A 300 6.18 -3.96 2.16
CA ALA A 300 6.34 -3.12 0.97
C ALA A 300 7.67 -2.35 0.97
N GLN A 301 8.06 -1.72 2.08
CA GLN A 301 9.33 -1.00 2.23
C GLN A 301 10.54 -1.95 2.20
N TRP A 302 10.47 -3.03 2.97
CA TRP A 302 11.51 -4.05 3.08
C TRP A 302 11.77 -4.73 1.75
N GLY A 303 10.72 -5.19 1.06
CA GLY A 303 10.81 -5.90 -0.22
C GLY A 303 11.46 -5.04 -1.31
N VAL A 304 11.03 -3.78 -1.46
CA VAL A 304 11.66 -2.84 -2.40
C VAL A 304 13.12 -2.55 -2.05
N SER A 305 13.44 -2.42 -0.75
CA SER A 305 14.81 -2.08 -0.30
C SER A 305 15.80 -3.24 -0.47
N HIS A 306 15.37 -4.48 -0.23
CA HIS A 306 16.23 -5.67 -0.28
C HIS A 306 16.28 -6.31 -1.67
N TYR A 307 15.22 -6.17 -2.47
CA TYR A 307 15.10 -6.74 -3.82
C TYR A 307 14.85 -5.63 -4.86
N PRO A 308 15.85 -4.76 -5.09
CA PRO A 308 15.71 -3.67 -6.03
C PRO A 308 15.54 -4.18 -7.47
N ALA A 309 14.61 -3.58 -8.20
CA ALA A 309 14.29 -3.83 -9.60
C ALA A 309 13.98 -2.53 -10.37
N LYS A 310 13.79 -2.66 -11.69
CA LYS A 310 13.34 -1.56 -12.57
C LYS A 310 11.84 -1.29 -12.46
N HIS A 311 11.07 -2.34 -12.16
CA HIS A 311 9.62 -2.31 -12.01
C HIS A 311 9.18 -3.13 -10.80
N TYR A 312 8.10 -2.71 -10.15
CA TYR A 312 7.53 -3.40 -8.99
C TYR A 312 6.06 -3.75 -9.20
N LEU A 313 5.73 -5.02 -9.01
CA LEU A 313 4.38 -5.51 -8.80
C LEU A 313 4.23 -5.85 -7.32
N LEU A 314 3.25 -5.28 -6.64
CA LEU A 314 2.79 -5.75 -5.33
C LEU A 314 1.43 -6.43 -5.50
N VAL A 315 1.30 -7.69 -5.12
CA VAL A 315 0.02 -8.40 -5.05
C VAL A 315 -0.37 -8.54 -3.58
N ILE A 316 -1.62 -8.21 -3.26
CA ILE A 316 -2.25 -8.49 -1.97
C ILE A 316 -3.24 -9.63 -2.20
N TRP A 317 -3.02 -10.75 -1.51
CA TRP A 317 -3.74 -12.02 -1.70
C TRP A 317 -4.48 -12.38 -0.41
N ASN A 318 -5.80 -12.60 -0.50
CA ASN A 318 -6.70 -13.13 0.55
C ASN A 318 -8.16 -13.14 0.00
N HIS A 319 -9.16 -13.30 0.87
CA HIS A 319 -10.51 -12.74 0.69
C HIS A 319 -10.47 -11.23 0.39
N GLY A 320 -11.58 -10.70 -0.13
CA GLY A 320 -11.78 -9.25 -0.27
C GLY A 320 -13.25 -8.84 -0.35
N ALA A 321 -13.49 -7.55 -0.05
CA ALA A 321 -14.80 -6.90 -0.14
C ALA A 321 -14.75 -5.42 -0.59
N GLY A 322 -13.60 -4.99 -1.13
CA GLY A 322 -13.41 -3.64 -1.67
C GLY A 322 -13.31 -2.56 -0.59
N TRP A 323 -14.13 -1.51 -0.66
CA TRP A 323 -14.00 -0.32 0.22
C TRP A 323 -14.53 -0.50 1.65
N ARG A 324 -15.20 -1.62 1.94
CA ARG A 324 -16.10 -1.84 3.09
C ARG A 324 -15.44 -1.61 4.46
N ALA A 325 -16.03 -0.73 5.28
CA ALA A 325 -15.51 -0.41 6.60
C ALA A 325 -16.63 -0.30 7.65
N VAL A 326 -16.47 -0.98 8.79
CA VAL A 326 -17.45 -1.02 9.89
C VAL A 326 -16.81 -0.62 11.21
N PRO A 327 -17.33 0.41 11.91
CA PRO A 327 -16.99 0.66 13.31
C PRO A 327 -17.54 -0.48 14.19
N ARG A 328 -16.67 -1.42 14.59
CA ARG A 328 -17.07 -2.61 15.37
C ARG A 328 -17.47 -2.21 16.82
N PRO A 329 -18.56 -2.75 17.40
CA PRO A 329 -19.05 -2.31 18.72
C PRO A 329 -18.12 -2.72 19.88
N LYS A 330 -17.93 -1.78 20.82
CA LYS A 330 -16.98 -1.90 21.95
C LYS A 330 -17.25 -3.12 22.82
N THR A 331 -16.24 -3.95 23.02
CA THR A 331 -16.22 -4.90 24.15
C THR A 331 -16.16 -4.13 25.47
N ALA A 332 -16.64 -4.75 26.55
CA ALA A 332 -16.74 -4.12 27.88
C ALA A 332 -15.36 -4.02 28.59
N GLY A 333 -14.41 -3.33 27.96
CA GLY A 333 -13.03 -3.17 28.44
C GLY A 333 -12.38 -1.83 28.07
N GLY A 334 -12.77 -1.21 26.96
CA GLY A 334 -12.38 0.17 26.63
C GLY A 334 -11.02 0.35 25.96
N ALA A 335 -10.90 -0.14 24.73
CA ALA A 335 -10.07 0.45 23.67
C ALA A 335 -10.87 0.35 22.35
N GLU A 336 -10.54 1.19 21.37
CA GLU A 336 -10.98 0.98 19.99
C GLU A 336 -9.94 0.06 19.33
N GLY A 337 -10.38 -1.08 18.81
CA GLY A 337 -9.55 -2.13 18.26
C GLY A 337 -10.39 -3.19 17.55
N PRO A 338 -9.80 -4.02 16.70
CA PRO A 338 -10.49 -4.92 15.77
C PRO A 338 -11.21 -6.08 16.49
N GLY A 339 -12.44 -5.81 16.93
CA GLY A 339 -13.27 -6.78 17.65
C GLY A 339 -13.88 -7.84 16.72
N ARG A 340 -13.90 -9.09 17.19
CA ARG A 340 -14.22 -10.31 16.43
C ARG A 340 -14.86 -10.19 15.03
N ALA A 341 -14.08 -10.46 13.97
CA ALA A 341 -14.60 -10.91 12.68
C ALA A 341 -15.52 -12.12 12.97
N SER A 342 -16.82 -11.93 12.74
CA SER A 342 -17.75 -13.04 12.82
C SER A 342 -17.59 -13.88 11.55
N PRO A 343 -17.85 -15.20 11.57
CA PRO A 343 -17.99 -15.96 10.33
C PRO A 343 -19.03 -15.26 9.43
N GLY A 344 -18.58 -14.73 8.28
CA GLY A 344 -19.38 -13.86 7.40
C GLY A 344 -19.16 -12.34 7.53
N ALA A 345 -18.15 -11.88 8.28
CA ALA A 345 -17.74 -10.47 8.25
C ALA A 345 -16.97 -10.16 6.94
N LEU A 346 -17.54 -9.30 6.10
CA LEU A 346 -16.89 -8.85 4.86
C LEU A 346 -15.82 -7.80 5.16
N GLY A 347 -14.61 -8.27 5.49
CA GLY A 347 -13.41 -7.44 5.51
C GLY A 347 -13.00 -6.97 4.12
N THR A 348 -12.33 -5.83 4.04
CA THR A 348 -11.81 -5.22 2.80
C THR A 348 -10.85 -6.14 2.03
N VAL A 349 -9.78 -6.59 2.66
CA VAL A 349 -8.74 -7.51 2.14
C VAL A 349 -7.86 -7.95 3.31
N ALA A 350 -7.10 -9.04 3.18
CA ALA A 350 -6.22 -9.59 4.22
C ALA A 350 -6.97 -9.82 5.55
N LEU A 351 -7.84 -10.83 5.54
CA LEU A 351 -8.48 -11.38 6.73
C LEU A 351 -7.52 -12.33 7.43
N ASP A 352 -7.16 -11.93 8.64
CA ASP A 352 -6.35 -12.63 9.61
C ASP A 352 -7.29 -13.15 10.71
N ASP A 353 -7.37 -14.46 10.95
CA ASP A 353 -8.32 -15.08 11.90
C ASP A 353 -7.75 -15.19 13.34
N THR A 354 -6.43 -15.20 13.53
CA THR A 354 -5.78 -15.28 14.86
C THR A 354 -5.75 -13.94 15.61
N ASP A 355 -5.23 -12.88 14.98
CA ASP A 355 -5.33 -11.49 15.46
C ASP A 355 -6.72 -10.90 15.14
N ASN A 356 -7.42 -11.50 14.18
CA ASN A 356 -8.86 -11.34 13.99
C ASN A 356 -9.22 -9.93 13.42
N ASP A 357 -8.35 -9.48 12.51
CA ASP A 357 -8.34 -8.17 11.89
C ASP A 357 -8.51 -8.25 10.36
N VAL A 358 -8.74 -7.10 9.72
CA VAL A 358 -8.86 -6.98 8.26
C VAL A 358 -8.26 -5.65 7.81
N LEU A 359 -7.47 -5.63 6.75
CA LEU A 359 -6.72 -4.43 6.35
C LEU A 359 -7.61 -3.47 5.57
N TYR A 360 -8.16 -2.44 6.23
CA TYR A 360 -9.11 -1.50 5.63
C TYR A 360 -8.51 -0.78 4.42
N MET A 361 -9.31 -0.45 3.39
CA MET A 361 -8.75 0.24 2.21
C MET A 361 -8.15 1.63 2.51
N ARG A 362 -8.52 2.23 3.65
CA ARG A 362 -7.82 3.42 4.17
C ARG A 362 -6.42 3.10 4.70
N GLU A 363 -6.22 1.93 5.30
CA GLU A 363 -4.93 1.41 5.74
C GLU A 363 -4.08 0.95 4.55
N VAL A 364 -4.65 0.27 3.54
CA VAL A 364 -3.95 -0.01 2.27
C VAL A 364 -3.42 1.29 1.67
N GLN A 365 -4.27 2.32 1.60
CA GLN A 365 -3.88 3.63 1.10
C GLN A 365 -2.70 4.21 1.88
N ASP A 366 -2.81 4.27 3.21
CA ASP A 366 -1.83 4.96 4.05
C ASP A 366 -0.53 4.14 4.16
N ALA A 367 -0.59 2.81 4.26
CA ALA A 367 0.56 1.90 4.22
C ALA A 367 1.40 2.11 2.96
N LEU A 368 0.75 2.09 1.78
CA LEU A 368 1.44 2.22 0.51
C LEU A 368 1.90 3.66 0.24
N GLN A 369 1.20 4.68 0.74
CA GLN A 369 1.66 6.07 0.67
C GLN A 369 2.87 6.31 1.57
N GLU A 370 2.89 5.79 2.79
CA GLU A 370 4.06 5.86 3.68
C GLU A 370 5.23 5.03 3.14
N ALA A 371 4.99 3.85 2.58
CA ALA A 371 6.00 3.08 1.87
C ALA A 371 6.61 3.88 0.72
N ALA A 372 5.78 4.41 -0.18
CA ALA A 372 6.23 5.21 -1.31
C ALA A 372 6.95 6.52 -0.91
N ALA A 373 6.61 7.10 0.25
CA ALA A 373 7.26 8.30 0.77
C ALA A 373 8.63 8.03 1.42
N ASN A 374 8.81 6.86 2.03
CA ASN A 374 10.07 6.44 2.64
C ASN A 374 11.06 5.81 1.63
N LEU A 375 10.54 5.32 0.51
CA LEU A 375 11.31 4.82 -0.62
C LEU A 375 11.71 5.97 -1.57
N SER A 376 12.91 5.90 -2.14
CA SER A 376 13.39 6.91 -3.10
C SER A 376 13.87 6.26 -4.39
N ASP A 377 13.30 6.67 -5.52
CA ASP A 377 13.75 6.20 -6.84
C ASP A 377 14.55 7.30 -7.54
N HIS A 378 15.86 7.34 -7.27
CA HIS A 378 16.83 8.17 -8.02
C HIS A 378 16.52 9.69 -8.11
N GLY A 379 15.72 10.22 -7.18
CA GLY A 379 15.32 11.64 -7.15
C GLY A 379 13.91 11.92 -7.67
N ARG A 380 13.12 10.90 -8.03
CA ARG A 380 11.65 10.97 -8.13
C ARG A 380 11.02 10.24 -6.92
N PRO A 381 9.79 10.61 -6.50
CA PRO A 381 9.00 9.82 -5.56
C PRO A 381 8.83 8.39 -6.08
N PHE A 382 8.91 7.41 -5.19
CA PHE A 382 8.65 6.01 -5.54
C PHE A 382 7.15 5.82 -5.85
N ARG A 383 6.84 4.89 -6.76
CA ARG A 383 5.50 4.34 -7.02
C ARG A 383 5.67 2.87 -7.40
N PHE A 384 4.68 2.04 -7.10
CA PHE A 384 4.59 0.69 -7.65
C PHE A 384 4.13 0.78 -9.10
N ASP A 385 4.84 0.17 -10.04
CA ASP A 385 4.40 0.09 -11.42
C ASP A 385 3.03 -0.61 -11.53
N MET A 386 2.77 -1.57 -10.65
CA MET A 386 1.47 -2.22 -10.51
C MET A 386 1.14 -2.61 -9.06
N VAL A 387 -0.12 -2.44 -8.67
CA VAL A 387 -0.73 -3.11 -7.51
C VAL A 387 -1.81 -4.07 -7.99
N GLY A 388 -1.70 -5.32 -7.59
CA GLY A 388 -2.66 -6.38 -7.84
C GLY A 388 -3.43 -6.74 -6.59
N PHE A 389 -4.70 -7.10 -6.76
CA PHE A 389 -5.47 -7.83 -5.76
C PHE A 389 -5.84 -9.18 -6.35
N ASP A 390 -5.34 -10.24 -5.72
CA ASP A 390 -5.80 -11.60 -5.93
C ASP A 390 -6.82 -11.88 -4.82
N ALA A 391 -7.98 -11.21 -4.96
CA ALA A 391 -8.95 -11.03 -3.90
C ALA A 391 -10.30 -10.52 -4.44
N CYS A 392 -11.37 -11.02 -3.84
CA CYS A 392 -12.74 -10.76 -4.28
C CYS A 392 -13.11 -9.26 -4.24
N LEU A 393 -13.86 -8.80 -5.25
CA LEU A 393 -14.57 -7.49 -5.27
C LEU A 393 -13.66 -6.25 -5.16
N MET A 394 -12.36 -6.39 -5.43
CA MET A 394 -11.42 -5.30 -5.30
C MET A 394 -11.42 -4.32 -6.48
N ASP A 395 -12.01 -4.68 -7.63
CA ASP A 395 -12.10 -3.81 -8.81
C ASP A 395 -13.25 -2.79 -8.72
N MET A 396 -13.20 -1.98 -7.67
CA MET A 396 -14.14 -0.89 -7.41
C MET A 396 -13.45 0.47 -7.57
N LEU A 397 -14.16 1.46 -8.11
CA LEU A 397 -13.63 2.81 -8.32
C LEU A 397 -13.09 3.44 -7.03
N GLU A 398 -13.70 3.09 -5.90
CA GLU A 398 -13.30 3.47 -4.55
C GLU A 398 -11.90 2.92 -4.18
N VAL A 399 -11.64 1.65 -4.52
CA VAL A 399 -10.34 0.98 -4.31
C VAL A 399 -9.29 1.59 -5.24
N ALA A 400 -9.63 1.77 -6.53
CA ALA A 400 -8.76 2.46 -7.47
C ALA A 400 -8.43 3.89 -6.99
N TYR A 401 -9.39 4.60 -6.40
CA TYR A 401 -9.17 5.92 -5.84
C TYR A 401 -8.25 5.92 -4.61
N ALA A 402 -8.33 4.91 -3.75
CA ALA A 402 -7.37 4.73 -2.66
C ALA A 402 -5.93 4.64 -3.21
N LEU A 403 -5.72 3.90 -4.31
CA LEU A 403 -4.41 3.68 -4.90
C LEU A 403 -3.89 4.81 -5.83
N ARG A 404 -4.67 5.87 -6.07
CA ARG A 404 -4.38 6.97 -7.04
C ARG A 404 -2.97 7.56 -6.96
N ASN A 405 -2.40 7.61 -5.75
CA ASN A 405 -1.10 8.23 -5.48
C ASN A 405 0.08 7.26 -5.37
N VAL A 406 -0.14 5.94 -5.46
CA VAL A 406 0.90 4.93 -5.20
C VAL A 406 1.20 4.00 -6.37
N THR A 407 0.31 3.89 -7.37
CA THR A 407 0.53 2.99 -8.51
C THR A 407 0.09 3.55 -9.87
N ASP A 408 0.68 2.99 -10.94
CA ASP A 408 0.41 3.37 -12.33
C ASP A 408 -0.52 2.36 -13.04
N THR A 409 -0.65 1.14 -12.53
CA THR A 409 -1.59 0.12 -13.02
C THR A 409 -2.22 -0.62 -11.85
N MET A 410 -3.53 -0.83 -11.88
CA MET A 410 -4.23 -1.71 -10.92
C MET A 410 -4.74 -2.96 -11.65
N VAL A 411 -4.72 -4.12 -11.00
CA VAL A 411 -5.36 -5.36 -11.49
C VAL A 411 -6.20 -5.97 -10.38
N ALA A 412 -7.47 -6.25 -10.65
CA ALA A 412 -8.41 -6.78 -9.66
C ALA A 412 -9.65 -7.41 -10.32
N SER A 413 -10.51 -8.06 -9.52
CA SER A 413 -11.83 -8.57 -9.93
C SER A 413 -13.00 -7.70 -9.47
N GLU A 414 -13.96 -7.44 -10.36
CA GLU A 414 -15.23 -6.79 -10.00
C GLU A 414 -16.15 -7.73 -9.19
N TYR A 415 -15.90 -9.03 -9.27
CA TYR A 415 -16.71 -10.11 -8.71
C TYR A 415 -15.90 -10.93 -7.69
N CYS A 416 -16.48 -12.03 -7.20
CA CYS A 416 -15.73 -12.99 -6.40
C CYS A 416 -14.71 -13.73 -7.30
N GLU A 417 -13.48 -13.88 -6.80
CA GLU A 417 -12.46 -14.72 -7.46
C GLU A 417 -12.65 -16.20 -7.06
N PRO A 418 -12.34 -17.16 -7.93
CA PRO A 418 -12.27 -18.57 -7.54
C PRO A 418 -11.11 -18.81 -6.57
N LEU A 419 -11.22 -19.86 -5.75
CA LEU A 419 -10.26 -20.16 -4.68
C LEU A 419 -8.82 -20.32 -5.16
N ASP A 420 -8.63 -20.87 -6.37
CA ASP A 420 -7.32 -21.10 -7.00
C ASP A 420 -6.62 -19.80 -7.47
N GLY A 421 -7.23 -18.61 -7.26
CA GLY A 421 -6.59 -17.30 -7.45
C GLY A 421 -6.07 -17.04 -8.87
N TRP A 422 -4.91 -16.38 -8.94
CA TRP A 422 -4.19 -16.12 -10.19
C TRP A 422 -3.25 -17.27 -10.56
N PRO A 423 -3.15 -17.67 -11.85
CA PRO A 423 -2.24 -18.74 -12.27
C PRO A 423 -0.78 -18.24 -12.35
N TYR A 424 -0.14 -18.05 -11.19
CA TYR A 424 1.18 -17.46 -11.02
C TYR A 424 2.23 -18.11 -11.90
N ASP A 425 2.22 -19.44 -12.04
CA ASP A 425 3.25 -20.12 -12.83
C ASP A 425 3.19 -19.69 -14.31
N THR A 426 1.99 -19.58 -14.88
CA THR A 426 1.79 -19.20 -16.29
C THR A 426 2.04 -17.73 -16.57
N ILE A 427 1.85 -16.87 -15.57
CA ILE A 427 2.11 -15.42 -15.62
C ILE A 427 3.62 -15.19 -15.54
N LEU A 428 4.28 -15.75 -14.51
CA LEU A 428 5.69 -15.56 -14.24
C LEU A 428 6.60 -16.28 -15.26
N GLU A 429 6.16 -17.40 -15.84
CA GLU A 429 6.86 -18.03 -16.97
C GLU A 429 6.91 -17.08 -18.19
N GLN A 430 5.81 -16.36 -18.46
CA GLN A 430 5.74 -15.42 -19.57
C GLN A 430 6.46 -14.09 -19.25
N LEU A 431 6.48 -13.66 -17.99
CA LEU A 431 7.30 -12.55 -17.53
C LEU A 431 8.80 -12.84 -17.69
N THR A 432 9.24 -14.01 -17.25
CA THR A 432 10.64 -14.48 -17.39
C THR A 432 11.08 -14.55 -18.86
N LYS A 433 10.17 -14.89 -19.78
CA LYS A 433 10.44 -14.89 -21.24
C LYS A 433 10.48 -13.48 -21.86
N GLN A 434 9.88 -12.47 -21.24
CA GLN A 434 9.79 -11.09 -21.75
C GLN A 434 9.92 -10.07 -20.60
N PRO A 435 11.05 -10.04 -19.88
CA PRO A 435 11.18 -9.30 -18.63
C PRO A 435 11.09 -7.77 -18.81
N THR A 436 11.30 -7.27 -20.03
CA THR A 436 11.20 -5.85 -20.37
C THR A 436 9.77 -5.38 -20.71
N MET A 437 8.73 -6.17 -20.41
CA MET A 437 7.35 -5.73 -20.59
C MET A 437 6.97 -4.62 -19.60
N SER A 438 6.15 -3.67 -20.04
CA SER A 438 5.61 -2.60 -19.18
C SER A 438 4.49 -3.10 -18.28
N ALA A 439 4.19 -2.37 -17.20
CA ALA A 439 3.07 -2.66 -16.29
C ALA A 439 1.74 -2.89 -17.03
N ALA A 440 1.33 -1.97 -17.90
CA ALA A 440 0.12 -2.15 -18.71
C ALA A 440 0.12 -3.43 -19.56
N ARG A 441 1.29 -3.87 -20.06
CA ARG A 441 1.39 -5.13 -20.82
C ARG A 441 1.33 -6.35 -19.90
N LEU A 442 1.92 -6.28 -18.70
CA LEU A 442 1.83 -7.33 -17.68
C LEU A 442 0.40 -7.45 -17.14
N GLY A 443 -0.30 -6.33 -16.88
CA GLY A 443 -1.68 -6.35 -16.38
C GLY A 443 -2.63 -6.98 -17.38
N GLY A 444 -2.56 -6.57 -18.65
CA GLY A 444 -3.32 -7.22 -19.73
C GLY A 444 -2.91 -8.67 -20.01
N LEU A 445 -1.73 -9.11 -19.55
CA LEU A 445 -1.30 -10.51 -19.58
C LEU A 445 -1.89 -11.30 -18.40
N ILE A 446 -1.89 -10.75 -17.19
CA ILE A 446 -2.52 -11.36 -15.99
C ILE A 446 -4.00 -11.65 -16.29
N VAL A 447 -4.75 -10.65 -16.76
CA VAL A 447 -6.15 -10.80 -17.21
C VAL A 447 -6.31 -11.89 -18.29
N GLU A 448 -5.34 -12.02 -19.21
CA GLU A 448 -5.36 -13.10 -20.23
C GLU A 448 -5.18 -14.48 -19.61
N LYS A 449 -4.20 -14.62 -18.72
CA LYS A 449 -3.80 -15.90 -18.13
C LYS A 449 -4.86 -16.39 -17.16
N TYR A 450 -5.36 -15.51 -16.30
CA TYR A 450 -6.48 -15.74 -15.40
C TYR A 450 -7.69 -16.29 -16.17
N TYR A 451 -8.21 -15.53 -17.13
CA TYR A 451 -9.37 -15.92 -17.94
C TYR A 451 -9.18 -17.27 -18.66
N LEU A 452 -7.98 -17.53 -19.20
CA LEU A 452 -7.66 -18.79 -19.87
C LEU A 452 -7.51 -19.98 -18.90
N SER A 453 -7.02 -19.77 -17.67
CA SER A 453 -6.88 -20.84 -16.67
C SER A 453 -8.23 -21.43 -16.28
N TYR A 454 -9.25 -20.58 -16.14
CA TYR A 454 -10.64 -20.97 -15.90
C TYR A 454 -11.41 -21.35 -17.19
N GLY A 455 -10.71 -21.68 -18.27
CA GLY A 455 -11.31 -22.19 -19.52
C GLY A 455 -12.02 -21.15 -20.39
N GLY A 456 -11.91 -19.86 -20.07
CA GLY A 456 -12.47 -18.76 -20.86
C GLY A 456 -13.97 -18.50 -20.68
N SER A 457 -14.65 -19.17 -19.76
CA SER A 457 -15.98 -18.80 -19.24
C SER A 457 -16.35 -19.74 -18.10
N SER A 458 -16.80 -19.21 -16.96
CA SER A 458 -17.18 -20.00 -15.79
C SER A 458 -18.67 -19.87 -15.50
N SER A 459 -19.34 -20.99 -15.23
CA SER A 459 -20.73 -20.98 -14.76
C SER A 459 -20.91 -20.33 -13.39
N TRP A 460 -19.82 -20.21 -12.61
CA TRP A 460 -19.78 -19.46 -11.36
C TRP A 460 -19.71 -17.94 -11.57
N GLY A 461 -19.27 -17.50 -12.75
CA GLY A 461 -18.85 -16.12 -13.01
C GLY A 461 -17.40 -15.90 -12.57
N ILE A 462 -16.63 -15.29 -13.45
CA ILE A 462 -15.32 -14.68 -13.16
C ILE A 462 -15.24 -13.34 -13.89
N THR A 463 -14.49 -12.40 -13.32
CA THR A 463 -14.08 -11.13 -13.94
C THR A 463 -12.64 -10.82 -13.53
N LEU A 464 -11.87 -10.18 -14.41
CA LEU A 464 -10.63 -9.50 -14.02
C LEU A 464 -10.37 -8.36 -14.99
N ALA A 465 -9.89 -7.22 -14.50
CA ALA A 465 -9.45 -6.13 -15.35
C ALA A 465 -8.11 -5.55 -14.92
N ALA A 466 -7.44 -4.89 -15.88
CA ALA A 466 -6.25 -4.10 -15.69
C ALA A 466 -6.57 -2.63 -16.04
N LEU A 467 -6.23 -1.72 -15.14
CA LEU A 467 -6.65 -0.32 -15.16
C LEU A 467 -5.45 0.64 -15.30
N ASP A 468 -5.57 1.64 -16.17
CA ASP A 468 -4.59 2.73 -16.34
C ASP A 468 -4.86 3.82 -15.30
N MET A 469 -4.08 3.85 -14.22
CA MET A 469 -4.31 4.78 -13.11
C MET A 469 -4.10 6.25 -13.49
N ALA A 470 -3.43 6.54 -14.61
CA ALA A 470 -3.35 7.91 -15.14
C ALA A 470 -4.68 8.40 -15.73
N LYS A 471 -5.65 7.50 -15.96
CA LYS A 471 -6.99 7.78 -16.51
C LYS A 471 -8.09 7.88 -15.46
N LEU A 472 -7.85 7.39 -14.23
CA LEU A 472 -8.75 7.53 -13.10
C LEU A 472 -9.33 8.97 -12.93
N PRO A 473 -8.55 10.07 -13.04
CA PRO A 473 -9.11 11.43 -12.92
C PRO A 473 -10.14 11.77 -14.01
N GLU A 474 -10.06 11.17 -15.19
CA GLU A 474 -11.04 11.37 -16.27
C GLU A 474 -12.37 10.68 -15.92
N VAL A 475 -12.32 9.45 -15.38
CA VAL A 475 -13.48 8.65 -14.93
C VAL A 475 -14.21 9.34 -13.79
N VAL A 476 -13.51 9.67 -12.71
CA VAL A 476 -14.10 10.28 -11.52
C VAL A 476 -14.72 11.64 -11.86
N SER A 477 -14.01 12.46 -12.65
CA SER A 477 -14.56 13.73 -13.12
C SER A 477 -15.77 13.56 -14.05
N ALA A 478 -15.88 12.45 -14.80
CA ALA A 478 -17.06 12.11 -15.58
C ALA A 478 -18.23 11.65 -14.70
N LEU A 479 -17.95 10.92 -13.62
CA LEU A 479 -18.94 10.50 -12.62
C LEU A 479 -19.53 11.69 -11.86
N ASP A 480 -18.70 12.62 -11.35
CA ASP A 480 -19.18 13.86 -10.72
C ASP A 480 -20.11 14.66 -11.65
N ARG A 481 -19.74 14.76 -12.93
CA ARG A 481 -20.58 15.41 -13.96
C ARG A 481 -21.86 14.65 -14.23
N PHE A 482 -21.84 13.32 -14.14
CA PHE A 482 -23.04 12.49 -14.22
C PHE A 482 -23.95 12.77 -13.02
N ALA A 483 -23.45 12.63 -11.79
CA ALA A 483 -24.18 12.87 -10.55
C ALA A 483 -24.83 14.27 -10.50
N ALA A 484 -24.06 15.31 -10.81
CA ALA A 484 -24.56 16.69 -10.86
C ALA A 484 -25.68 16.93 -11.90
N THR A 485 -25.72 16.13 -12.97
CA THR A 485 -26.68 16.28 -14.09
C THR A 485 -27.88 15.33 -13.99
N ALA A 486 -27.68 14.13 -13.43
CA ALA A 486 -28.67 13.07 -13.31
C ALA A 486 -29.61 13.27 -12.09
N THR A 487 -30.10 14.50 -11.92
CA THR A 487 -30.89 14.95 -10.75
C THR A 487 -32.41 14.96 -11.00
N ARG A 488 -32.85 14.31 -12.08
CA ARG A 488 -34.25 14.17 -12.53
C ARG A 488 -34.37 12.89 -13.35
N ARG A 489 -35.61 12.51 -13.70
CA ARG A 489 -35.90 11.27 -14.47
C ARG A 489 -35.54 10.00 -13.70
N TRP A 490 -35.85 10.02 -12.41
CA TRP A 490 -35.47 8.99 -11.44
C TRP A 490 -36.00 7.60 -11.81
N ALA A 491 -37.21 7.50 -12.37
CA ALA A 491 -37.73 6.23 -12.88
C ALA A 491 -36.90 5.66 -14.06
N ARG A 492 -36.35 6.48 -14.96
CA ARG A 492 -35.39 6.00 -15.98
C ARG A 492 -34.07 5.56 -15.36
N LEU A 493 -33.57 6.30 -14.36
CA LEU A 493 -32.34 5.96 -13.63
C LEU A 493 -32.50 4.63 -12.88
N ARG A 494 -33.60 4.44 -12.13
CA ARG A 494 -33.94 3.17 -11.46
C ARG A 494 -34.10 2.02 -12.46
N ARG A 495 -34.76 2.25 -13.61
CA ARG A 495 -34.86 1.23 -14.69
C ARG A 495 -33.54 0.96 -15.42
N ALA A 496 -32.54 1.84 -15.33
CA ALA A 496 -31.19 1.54 -15.80
C ALA A 496 -30.45 0.73 -14.73
N ARG A 497 -30.45 1.21 -13.47
CA ARG A 497 -29.84 0.54 -12.31
C ARG A 497 -30.33 -0.89 -12.12
N GLY A 498 -31.64 -1.12 -12.17
CA GLY A 498 -32.25 -2.45 -12.06
C GLY A 498 -32.09 -3.35 -13.29
N SER A 499 -31.40 -2.89 -14.34
CA SER A 499 -30.98 -3.71 -15.49
C SER A 499 -29.45 -3.77 -15.63
N ALA A 500 -28.70 -3.09 -14.76
CA ALA A 500 -27.25 -3.08 -14.82
C ALA A 500 -26.67 -4.35 -14.19
N THR A 501 -25.51 -4.76 -14.68
CA THR A 501 -24.70 -5.84 -14.06
C THR A 501 -24.48 -5.53 -12.57
N VAL A 502 -24.65 -6.54 -11.73
CA VAL A 502 -24.45 -6.44 -10.29
C VAL A 502 -23.55 -7.57 -9.80
N TYR A 503 -22.69 -7.25 -8.85
CA TYR A 503 -21.74 -8.18 -8.26
C TYR A 503 -22.25 -8.70 -6.89
N HIS A 504 -23.53 -9.10 -6.88
CA HIS A 504 -24.28 -9.54 -5.70
C HIS A 504 -24.73 -11.00 -5.83
N GLY A 505 -24.65 -11.77 -4.73
CA GLY A 505 -24.95 -13.20 -4.71
C GLY A 505 -26.44 -13.53 -4.73
N LEU A 506 -27.03 -13.61 -5.93
CA LEU A 506 -28.37 -14.20 -6.15
C LEU A 506 -28.34 -15.73 -6.41
N THR A 507 -27.15 -16.33 -6.48
CA THR A 507 -26.92 -17.78 -6.59
C THR A 507 -26.30 -18.32 -5.31
N GLU A 508 -26.81 -19.46 -4.82
CA GLU A 508 -26.20 -20.20 -3.71
C GLU A 508 -24.74 -20.55 -4.04
N GLY A 509 -23.84 -20.28 -3.09
CA GLY A 509 -22.41 -20.55 -3.20
C GLY A 509 -21.53 -19.33 -3.53
N ASN A 510 -22.08 -18.21 -4.01
CA ASN A 510 -21.28 -17.00 -4.26
C ASN A 510 -20.67 -16.44 -2.95
N CYS A 511 -19.53 -15.74 -3.00
CA CYS A 511 -18.91 -15.17 -1.79
C CYS A 511 -19.80 -14.14 -1.06
N CYS A 512 -20.82 -13.61 -1.74
CA CYS A 512 -21.87 -12.76 -1.17
C CYS A 512 -23.28 -13.39 -1.21
N ALA A 513 -23.40 -14.71 -1.25
CA ALA A 513 -24.69 -15.39 -1.35
C ALA A 513 -25.52 -15.25 -0.07
N GLY A 514 -26.64 -14.53 -0.16
CA GLY A 514 -27.55 -14.31 0.97
C GLY A 514 -27.16 -13.18 1.93
N GLU A 515 -25.97 -12.61 1.77
CA GLU A 515 -25.53 -11.45 2.54
C GLU A 515 -26.26 -10.16 2.12
N PRO A 516 -26.52 -9.21 3.03
CA PRO A 516 -27.18 -7.94 2.71
C PRO A 516 -26.28 -6.96 1.93
N SER A 517 -25.06 -7.38 1.62
CA SER A 517 -23.92 -6.60 1.14
C SER A 517 -23.46 -7.05 -0.27
N CYS A 518 -22.39 -6.44 -0.78
CA CYS A 518 -21.89 -6.57 -2.17
C CYS A 518 -22.80 -5.97 -3.25
N TRP A 519 -23.16 -4.69 -3.11
CA TRP A 519 -23.94 -3.93 -4.11
C TRP A 519 -23.08 -3.20 -5.15
N GLY A 520 -21.99 -3.84 -5.60
CA GLY A 520 -21.20 -3.37 -6.73
C GLY A 520 -22.01 -3.37 -8.03
N VAL A 521 -21.83 -2.34 -8.85
CA VAL A 521 -22.49 -2.15 -10.15
C VAL A 521 -21.47 -1.71 -11.18
N ASP A 522 -21.47 -2.35 -12.34
CA ASP A 522 -20.63 -1.92 -13.46
C ASP A 522 -21.00 -0.49 -13.90
N ILE A 523 -20.01 0.41 -13.84
CA ILE A 523 -20.20 1.85 -14.08
C ILE A 523 -20.62 2.11 -15.52
N LYS A 524 -19.95 1.47 -16.48
CA LYS A 524 -20.15 1.72 -17.90
C LYS A 524 -21.47 1.14 -18.38
N ASN A 525 -21.84 -0.05 -17.92
CA ASN A 525 -23.07 -0.75 -18.23
C ASN A 525 -24.27 0.06 -17.73
N PHE A 526 -24.23 0.53 -16.47
CA PHE A 526 -25.22 1.46 -15.95
C PHE A 526 -25.30 2.74 -16.82
N ALA A 527 -24.16 3.36 -17.15
CA ALA A 527 -24.12 4.56 -17.98
C ALA A 527 -24.71 4.32 -19.39
N ASP A 528 -24.37 3.22 -20.05
CA ASP A 528 -24.92 2.83 -21.36
C ASP A 528 -26.44 2.56 -21.29
N LEU A 529 -26.91 1.91 -20.22
CA LEU A 529 -28.33 1.69 -19.98
C LEU A 529 -29.10 3.00 -19.74
N VAL A 530 -28.50 3.99 -19.06
CA VAL A 530 -29.05 5.36 -18.93
C VAL A 530 -29.05 6.07 -20.29
N ARG A 531 -27.94 6.02 -21.04
CA ARG A 531 -27.80 6.60 -22.38
C ARG A 531 -28.87 6.06 -23.34
N ALA A 532 -29.14 4.76 -23.31
CA ALA A 532 -30.17 4.10 -24.10
C ALA A 532 -31.61 4.47 -23.68
N ARG A 533 -31.84 4.76 -22.39
CA ARG A 533 -33.15 5.14 -21.84
C ARG A 533 -33.44 6.65 -21.92
N THR A 534 -32.53 7.46 -22.44
CA THR A 534 -32.61 8.93 -22.45
C THR A 534 -32.61 9.50 -23.87
N LEU A 535 -33.19 10.69 -24.05
CA LEU A 535 -33.30 11.32 -25.37
C LEU A 535 -31.90 11.65 -25.92
N PRO A 536 -31.58 11.30 -27.18
CA PRO A 536 -30.31 11.64 -27.80
C PRO A 536 -29.99 13.13 -27.68
N ARG A 537 -28.72 13.45 -27.37
CA ARG A 537 -28.20 14.81 -27.11
C ARG A 537 -28.76 15.53 -25.87
N SER A 538 -29.66 14.93 -25.09
CA SER A 538 -30.07 15.52 -23.80
C SER A 538 -28.89 15.57 -22.80
N PRO A 539 -28.90 16.47 -21.80
CA PRO A 539 -27.79 16.59 -20.85
C PRO A 539 -27.41 15.26 -20.19
N ILE A 540 -28.39 14.53 -19.67
CA ILE A 540 -28.23 13.21 -19.05
C ILE A 540 -27.66 12.16 -20.03
N HIS A 541 -28.10 12.15 -21.29
CA HIS A 541 -27.56 11.27 -22.33
C HIS A 541 -26.08 11.59 -22.62
N ASN A 542 -25.71 12.86 -22.65
CA ASN A 542 -24.35 13.30 -22.94
C ASN A 542 -23.38 12.98 -21.80
N VAL A 543 -23.77 13.15 -20.53
CA VAL A 543 -22.91 12.79 -19.40
C VAL A 543 -22.79 11.28 -19.25
N ALA A 544 -23.88 10.52 -19.45
CA ALA A 544 -23.84 9.06 -19.46
C ALA A 544 -22.91 8.52 -20.57
N SER A 545 -22.99 9.10 -21.77
CA SER A 545 -22.08 8.75 -22.87
C SER A 545 -20.62 9.13 -22.61
N ARG A 546 -20.35 10.16 -21.78
CA ARG A 546 -18.98 10.54 -21.38
C ARG A 546 -18.44 9.66 -20.26
N LEU A 547 -19.29 9.22 -19.34
CA LEU A 547 -18.92 8.30 -18.27
C LEU A 547 -18.51 6.94 -18.85
N GLY A 548 -19.32 6.35 -19.73
CA GLY A 548 -18.96 5.11 -20.42
C GLY A 548 -17.65 5.23 -21.22
N ALA A 549 -17.48 6.31 -21.99
CA ALA A 549 -16.26 6.56 -22.76
C ALA A 549 -15.01 6.86 -21.91
N ALA A 550 -15.18 7.30 -20.65
CA ALA A 550 -14.06 7.46 -19.71
C ALA A 550 -13.66 6.10 -19.11
N VAL A 551 -14.62 5.21 -18.84
CA VAL A 551 -14.31 3.81 -18.47
C VAL A 551 -13.63 3.08 -19.62
N ASP A 552 -14.11 3.24 -20.86
CA ASP A 552 -13.46 2.68 -22.07
C ASP A 552 -11.99 3.12 -22.23
N SER A 553 -11.61 4.30 -21.70
CA SER A 553 -10.22 4.78 -21.74
C SER A 553 -9.40 4.41 -20.50
N PHE A 554 -10.05 4.03 -19.41
CA PHE A 554 -9.45 3.63 -18.14
C PHE A 554 -9.03 2.16 -18.14
N VAL A 555 -9.80 1.31 -18.83
CA VAL A 555 -9.56 -0.14 -18.87
C VAL A 555 -8.53 -0.46 -19.96
N ILE A 556 -7.37 -0.97 -19.53
CA ILE A 556 -6.31 -1.48 -20.42
C ILE A 556 -6.78 -2.77 -21.08
N LYS A 557 -7.41 -3.64 -20.28
CA LYS A 557 -8.04 -4.89 -20.70
C LYS A 557 -8.94 -5.41 -19.58
N GLU A 558 -10.08 -5.97 -19.94
CA GLU A 558 -10.95 -6.75 -19.05
C GLU A 558 -11.22 -8.12 -19.69
N ALA A 559 -11.63 -9.08 -18.87
CA ALA A 559 -12.22 -10.34 -19.31
C ALA A 559 -13.26 -10.83 -18.29
N HIS A 560 -14.37 -11.39 -18.77
CA HIS A 560 -15.49 -11.84 -17.94
C HIS A 560 -16.21 -13.08 -18.52
N SER A 561 -16.95 -13.79 -17.67
CA SER A 561 -17.78 -14.93 -18.08
C SER A 561 -19.09 -14.51 -18.76
N ASP A 562 -19.69 -15.39 -19.58
CA ASP A 562 -20.91 -15.09 -20.35
C ASP A 562 -22.13 -14.71 -19.47
N ASN A 563 -22.20 -15.21 -18.24
CA ASN A 563 -23.23 -14.86 -17.26
C ASN A 563 -23.05 -13.44 -16.67
N LEU A 564 -21.89 -12.82 -16.90
CA LEU A 564 -21.51 -11.46 -16.52
C LEU A 564 -21.23 -10.60 -17.78
N ALA A 565 -21.88 -10.88 -18.91
CA ALA A 565 -21.68 -10.21 -20.21
C ALA A 565 -21.96 -8.68 -20.27
N GLY A 566 -22.18 -8.04 -19.13
CA GLY A 566 -22.25 -6.60 -18.99
C GLY A 566 -21.18 -6.05 -18.04
N SER A 567 -20.15 -6.82 -17.72
CA SER A 567 -18.93 -6.37 -17.07
C SER A 567 -18.02 -5.66 -18.06
N HIS A 568 -17.37 -4.63 -17.57
CA HIS A 568 -16.49 -3.72 -18.30
C HIS A 568 -15.27 -3.33 -17.45
N GLY A 569 -15.02 -3.99 -16.32
CA GLY A 569 -13.77 -3.88 -15.57
C GLY A 569 -13.68 -2.68 -14.63
N VAL A 570 -14.80 -2.16 -14.11
CA VAL A 570 -14.79 -1.33 -12.90
C VAL A 570 -16.21 -1.16 -12.34
N ALA A 571 -16.36 -1.56 -11.08
CA ALA A 571 -17.60 -1.42 -10.33
C ALA A 571 -17.63 -0.14 -9.47
N ILE A 572 -18.83 0.22 -8.99
CA ILE A 572 -19.04 1.20 -7.93
C ILE A 572 -20.13 0.72 -6.97
N TYR A 573 -20.06 1.11 -5.70
CA TYR A 573 -21.16 0.85 -4.77
C TYR A 573 -22.42 1.61 -5.16
N PHE A 574 -23.50 0.86 -5.40
CA PHE A 574 -24.79 1.44 -5.74
C PHE A 574 -25.92 0.46 -5.40
N PRO A 575 -26.35 0.35 -4.13
CA PRO A 575 -27.59 -0.35 -3.77
C PRO A 575 -28.79 0.09 -4.60
N SER A 576 -29.70 -0.82 -4.91
CA SER A 576 -30.82 -0.53 -5.82
C SER A 576 -31.98 0.24 -5.15
N THR A 577 -32.04 0.28 -3.81
CA THR A 577 -33.02 1.06 -3.04
C THR A 577 -32.47 1.49 -1.67
N ARG A 578 -33.08 2.51 -1.06
CA ARG A 578 -32.90 2.99 0.31
C ARG A 578 -32.95 1.85 1.31
N LYS A 579 -33.96 0.99 1.19
CA LYS A 579 -34.16 -0.18 2.07
C LYS A 579 -33.02 -1.19 1.99
N ILE A 580 -32.32 -1.26 0.86
CA ILE A 580 -31.15 -2.13 0.69
C ILE A 580 -29.91 -1.44 1.23
N PHE A 581 -29.72 -0.15 0.93
CA PHE A 581 -28.66 0.68 1.53
C PHE A 581 -28.72 0.63 3.08
N ASP A 582 -29.86 0.99 3.69
CA ASP A 582 -30.09 0.97 5.15
C ASP A 582 -30.01 -0.45 5.78
N LYS A 583 -29.95 -1.50 4.96
CA LYS A 583 -29.80 -2.90 5.40
C LYS A 583 -28.37 -3.41 5.29
N ASP A 584 -27.56 -2.82 4.42
CA ASP A 584 -26.15 -3.11 4.31
C ASP A 584 -25.49 -2.58 5.60
N PRO A 585 -24.93 -3.45 6.47
CA PRO A 585 -24.43 -3.06 7.79
C PRO A 585 -23.23 -2.10 7.71
N GLU A 586 -22.68 -1.92 6.51
CA GLU A 586 -21.47 -1.17 6.22
C GLU A 586 -21.79 0.10 5.39
N SER A 587 -23.07 0.36 5.11
CA SER A 587 -23.55 1.55 4.40
C SER A 587 -23.12 2.87 5.04
N SER A 588 -22.98 2.91 6.37
CA SER A 588 -22.42 4.07 7.08
C SER A 588 -20.95 4.34 6.73
N GLY A 589 -20.23 3.36 6.21
CA GLY A 589 -18.89 3.55 5.65
C GLY A 589 -18.89 4.44 4.40
N TYR A 590 -20.04 4.53 3.72
CA TYR A 590 -20.28 5.21 2.44
C TYR A 590 -21.08 6.51 2.59
N THR A 591 -20.77 7.29 3.62
CA THR A 591 -21.41 8.57 3.90
C THR A 591 -20.35 9.63 4.21
N GLN A 592 -20.55 10.87 3.77
CA GLN A 592 -19.61 11.97 4.04
C GLN A 592 -19.34 12.26 5.53
N ASP A 593 -20.25 11.90 6.45
CA ASP A 593 -20.00 12.00 7.89
C ASP A 593 -19.18 10.83 8.47
N ASN A 594 -18.77 9.87 7.63
CA ASN A 594 -17.88 8.79 8.06
C ASN A 594 -16.48 9.29 8.44
N THR A 595 -16.19 9.20 9.74
CA THR A 595 -14.89 9.53 10.32
C THR A 595 -14.00 8.29 10.56
N PHE A 596 -14.55 7.08 10.48
CA PHE A 596 -13.85 5.81 10.70
C PHE A 596 -13.47 5.15 9.38
N MET A 597 -12.17 5.04 9.10
CA MET A 597 -11.60 4.33 7.93
C MET A 597 -12.23 4.69 6.57
N ALA A 598 -12.85 5.87 6.44
CA ALA A 598 -13.51 6.24 5.19
C ALA A 598 -12.49 6.40 4.07
N VAL A 599 -12.73 5.70 2.96
CA VAL A 599 -11.95 5.82 1.73
C VAL A 599 -12.11 7.22 1.16
N ASP A 600 -11.00 7.82 0.73
CA ASP A 600 -10.96 9.22 0.29
C ASP A 600 -11.97 9.54 -0.83
N PHE A 601 -12.34 8.55 -1.65
CA PHE A 601 -13.37 8.72 -2.70
C PHE A 601 -14.68 9.30 -2.16
N VAL A 602 -15.17 8.78 -1.02
CA VAL A 602 -16.44 9.21 -0.40
C VAL A 602 -16.32 10.61 0.23
N ARG A 603 -15.09 11.05 0.53
CA ARG A 603 -14.79 12.38 1.09
C ARG A 603 -14.57 13.44 0.00
N ASP A 604 -14.00 13.02 -1.13
CA ASP A 604 -13.55 13.92 -2.20
C ASP A 604 -14.60 14.08 -3.32
N HIS A 605 -15.57 13.17 -3.46
CA HIS A 605 -16.51 13.09 -4.60
C HIS A 605 -17.99 12.97 -4.22
N GLY A 606 -18.87 13.50 -5.08
CA GLY A 606 -20.30 13.69 -4.79
C GLY A 606 -21.21 12.55 -5.23
N TRP A 607 -20.79 11.30 -5.02
CA TRP A 607 -21.59 10.13 -5.38
C TRP A 607 -22.55 9.72 -4.26
N ASP A 608 -22.14 9.81 -2.99
CA ASP A 608 -22.98 9.43 -1.84
C ASP A 608 -24.21 10.33 -1.69
N GLU A 609 -24.07 11.66 -1.79
CA GLU A 609 -25.24 12.56 -1.74
C GLU A 609 -26.04 12.59 -3.07
N TRP A 610 -25.55 11.92 -4.12
CA TRP A 610 -26.38 11.55 -5.28
C TRP A 610 -27.19 10.27 -5.03
N LEU A 611 -26.60 9.27 -4.36
CA LEU A 611 -27.33 8.06 -3.93
C LEU A 611 -28.50 8.43 -3.01
N ASP A 612 -28.30 9.28 -2.00
CA ASP A 612 -29.37 9.77 -1.12
C ASP A 612 -30.51 10.42 -1.91
N ARG A 613 -30.20 11.28 -2.89
CA ARG A 613 -31.23 11.88 -3.76
C ARG A 613 -31.93 10.85 -4.63
N PHE A 614 -31.22 9.87 -5.16
CA PHE A 614 -31.79 8.79 -5.96
C PHE A 614 -32.78 7.95 -5.13
N TYR A 615 -32.47 7.71 -3.85
CA TYR A 615 -33.31 7.03 -2.88
C TYR A 615 -34.56 7.84 -2.47
N ASP A 616 -34.41 9.14 -2.18
CA ASP A 616 -35.52 10.02 -1.81
C ASP A 616 -36.65 10.06 -2.86
N HIS A 617 -36.31 9.86 -4.14
CA HIS A 617 -37.25 9.97 -5.26
C HIS A 617 -37.72 8.58 -5.78
N GLU A 618 -37.58 7.52 -4.99
CA GLU A 618 -37.94 6.13 -5.35
C GLU A 618 -39.39 5.94 -5.83
N GLN A 619 -40.31 6.79 -5.40
CA GLN A 619 -41.73 6.70 -5.75
C GLN A 619 -42.11 7.55 -6.98
N GLU A 620 -41.19 8.37 -7.53
CA GLU A 620 -41.49 9.24 -8.67
C GLU A 620 -41.47 8.49 -10.01
N GLU A 621 -42.58 8.52 -10.76
CA GLU A 621 -42.66 7.92 -12.10
C GLU A 621 -42.40 8.91 -13.24
N ASP A 622 -41.84 8.40 -14.34
CA ASP A 622 -41.56 9.20 -15.54
C ASP A 622 -42.74 9.21 -16.52
N TYR A 623 -43.54 10.27 -16.48
CA TYR A 623 -44.62 10.48 -17.44
C TYR A 623 -44.08 10.99 -18.80
N THR A 624 -44.37 10.25 -19.87
CA THR A 624 -44.28 10.73 -21.25
C THR A 624 -45.62 11.33 -21.65
N CYS A 625 -45.63 12.43 -22.41
CA CYS A 625 -46.88 13.09 -22.75
C CYS A 625 -46.99 13.30 -24.26
N ALA A 626 -48.00 12.66 -24.84
CA ALA A 626 -48.32 12.71 -26.26
C ALA A 626 -49.57 13.58 -26.48
N MET A 627 -49.63 14.22 -27.66
CA MET A 627 -50.89 14.79 -28.15
C MET A 627 -51.69 13.66 -28.80
N ASP A 628 -52.26 12.80 -27.97
CA ASP A 628 -53.13 11.71 -28.42
C ASP A 628 -54.62 12.07 -28.33
N SER A 629 -55.41 11.39 -29.15
CA SER A 629 -56.80 11.72 -29.47
C SER A 629 -57.83 11.36 -28.38
N ASP A 630 -57.43 10.60 -27.37
CA ASP A 630 -58.32 10.10 -26.30
C ASP A 630 -58.60 11.11 -25.17
N CYS A 631 -57.92 12.27 -25.12
CA CYS A 631 -58.18 13.30 -24.10
C CYS A 631 -59.16 14.39 -24.59
N PRO A 632 -60.34 14.57 -23.97
CA PRO A 632 -61.32 15.55 -24.43
C PRO A 632 -60.89 17.00 -24.17
N GLY A 633 -61.01 17.83 -25.21
CA GLY A 633 -60.75 19.27 -25.19
C GLY A 633 -59.27 19.64 -25.37
N ASN A 634 -58.86 20.83 -24.92
CA ASN A 634 -57.48 21.30 -25.00
C ASN A 634 -56.59 20.67 -23.90
N ARG A 635 -56.48 19.34 -23.93
CA ARG A 635 -55.74 18.50 -22.98
C ARG A 635 -54.78 17.58 -23.75
N LYS A 636 -53.73 17.12 -23.07
CA LYS A 636 -52.76 16.14 -23.57
C LYS A 636 -52.76 14.91 -22.68
N CYS A 637 -52.50 13.74 -23.27
CA CYS A 637 -52.44 12.48 -22.54
C CYS A 637 -51.02 12.30 -22.00
N CYS A 638 -50.87 12.24 -20.68
CA CYS A 638 -49.60 11.89 -20.05
C CYS A 638 -49.68 10.46 -19.51
N GLU A 639 -48.84 9.58 -20.05
CA GLU A 639 -48.82 8.15 -19.77
C GLU A 639 -47.52 7.74 -19.05
N PRO A 640 -47.58 6.82 -18.07
CA PRO A 640 -46.40 6.11 -17.60
C PRO A 640 -45.86 5.24 -18.76
N TRP A 641 -44.65 5.51 -19.21
CA TRP A 641 -44.04 4.75 -20.32
C TRP A 641 -43.66 3.33 -19.85
N PRO A 642 -43.98 2.26 -20.60
CA PRO A 642 -44.48 2.26 -21.99
C PRO A 642 -45.98 1.96 -22.17
N LEU A 643 -46.71 1.46 -21.16
CA LEU A 643 -48.06 0.90 -21.31
C LEU A 643 -48.93 1.08 -20.04
N GLY A 644 -49.07 2.31 -19.54
CA GLY A 644 -49.99 2.65 -18.44
C GLY A 644 -51.20 3.48 -18.92
N ARG A 645 -52.37 3.31 -18.29
CA ARG A 645 -53.55 4.16 -18.60
C ARG A 645 -53.22 5.64 -18.33
N GLY A 646 -53.27 6.47 -19.36
CA GLY A 646 -52.91 7.88 -19.28
C GLY A 646 -53.83 8.76 -18.42
N ILE A 647 -53.29 9.92 -18.03
CA ILE A 647 -53.97 10.98 -17.29
C ILE A 647 -54.05 12.24 -18.15
N CYS A 648 -55.25 12.78 -18.36
CA CYS A 648 -55.49 13.96 -19.21
C CYS A 648 -55.26 15.29 -18.48
N VAL A 649 -54.11 15.92 -18.72
CA VAL A 649 -53.74 17.24 -18.17
C VAL A 649 -53.98 18.37 -19.18
N PRO A 650 -54.17 19.64 -18.76
CA PRO A 650 -54.30 20.77 -19.69
C PRO A 650 -53.10 20.89 -20.65
N ALA A 651 -53.34 21.32 -21.89
CA ALA A 651 -52.30 21.37 -22.93
C ALA A 651 -51.08 22.25 -22.57
N GLY A 652 -51.25 23.26 -21.70
CA GLY A 652 -50.17 24.09 -21.17
C GLY A 652 -49.62 23.70 -19.79
N ALA A 653 -50.18 22.68 -19.13
CA ALA A 653 -49.68 22.21 -17.84
C ALA A 653 -48.44 21.33 -18.02
N HIS A 654 -47.58 21.26 -17.00
CA HIS A 654 -46.60 20.17 -16.95
C HIS A 654 -47.31 18.83 -16.70
N CYS A 655 -46.68 17.76 -17.19
CA CYS A 655 -46.99 16.41 -16.74
C CYS A 655 -46.73 16.33 -15.23
N PRO A 656 -47.43 15.46 -14.47
CA PRO A 656 -47.02 15.12 -13.12
C PRO A 656 -45.54 14.69 -13.08
#